data_AF-A0A416MIX1-F1
#
_entry.id   AF-A0A416MIX1-F1
#
_cell.length_a   1.000
_cell.length_b   1.000
_cell.length_c   1.000
_cell.angle_alpha   90.00
_cell.angle_beta   90.00
_cell.angle_gamma   90.00
#
_symmetry.space_group_name_H-M   'P 1'
#
loop_
_entity.id
_entity.type
_entity.pdbx_description
1 polymer ?
#
loop_
_entity_poly.entity_id
_entity_poly.type
_entity_poly.pdbx_seq_one_letter_code
_entity_poly.pdbx_strand_id
1 'polypeptide(L)'
;MRKSIKRKFNVKGESMEKITLKNSNMHAIYDTMRYGFISIKSPIDDCLADFVITPEEFPQYDVEDAKWLGTINGMVSIDEKEQSLTHIFKKQNVSYMATENKISAVSTGSKLTLTQEFEMKKDLLEWTICLENNSESAIKFLEVSLPLLMDQYFRNDNDFKYEHCVLRHTCITGNSSYLYWEKSSGNEPILLMLPLGDTQFLNLEKEQKDKLFGSQFGDGYGYEGLVRVHLVTQKTAVNLPSNSFVLEPSEKRVFRIGLTFLKSVEEISNVLEKQNQISLRAVPGIVGPIDTNFMIMTKPVDAIVNLNSEDKILETQIKNGWKVSKVRFGEYGKRTVTVTCGEKIAQYCFFVTEPVQKMIDEHARFVAENHFETDEQDPCYHALLMWDMTNKRRINSTFNPYFEDWWTGGSDDPGLASGLFLAEKNVYRPQEKELQVLNLFVEDFIIKRLTEQPGWRVHRMVPWYTMFEPWAGRGADDVWRAFNYVHVINIMRDMYLIQKKNQIPYLRESTQYLKMAYEYTKAMFNYWMFPDGVGASEYGNMGEMTLPLYLAQDLEKEGFVQEAAEMNAIFDKKAHFFASENFPFGSEMVYDSTAFEAVYGYGKRIQNEHVMKAAAKASFANRGKQPVWYLYNTDVRGGGDTEWNTSYMTQLGAYPLLDYTLDEGHLKEDWILSYYGAFLSGWLIYNSGGYWNADPKNSGATGWITMGKWINETNAAVFKDDDKKKMWMPYVKGCVSLSGEAGIGLFGALRSACSIVMDHSVLGRVGLGCMVSNEGEEEIIVPQDGLSMRVYHVPQHWKVEISAGEIQKIRVSDTTIEIQANVWGCEGAELSFLSIPKEGQKQQLLYQMSVDQGEQVSIKVKKDLLVVNSSES
;
A
#
# COMPACT_ATOMS: atom_id res chain seq x y z
N MET A 1 4.42 53.06 19.50
CA MET A 1 5.72 53.14 18.81
C MET A 1 6.76 52.33 19.59
N ARG A 2 6.94 51.04 19.25
CA ARG A 2 8.04 50.21 19.78
C ARG A 2 9.12 50.15 18.70
N LYS A 3 10.34 50.59 19.05
CA LYS A 3 11.49 50.65 18.13
C LYS A 3 11.86 49.23 17.68
N SER A 4 11.65 48.95 16.39
CA SER A 4 12.29 47.85 15.66
C SER A 4 13.81 48.08 15.70
N ILE A 5 14.53 47.24 16.44
CA ILE A 5 15.99 47.19 16.38
C ILE A 5 16.34 46.39 15.12
N LYS A 6 16.50 47.07 13.98
CA LYS A 6 17.19 46.50 12.81
C LYS A 6 18.68 46.48 13.11
N ARG A 7 19.19 45.32 13.53
CA ARG A 7 20.63 45.07 13.62
C ARG A 7 21.15 44.70 12.23
N LYS A 8 21.82 45.65 11.58
CA LYS A 8 22.59 45.43 10.35
C LYS A 8 24.03 45.14 10.79
N PHE A 9 24.43 43.88 10.85
CA PHE A 9 25.81 43.50 11.17
C PHE A 9 26.58 43.24 9.89
N ASN A 10 27.66 43.99 9.72
CA ASN A 10 28.68 43.73 8.72
C ASN A 10 29.95 43.46 9.53
N VAL A 11 30.17 42.20 9.93
CA VAL A 11 31.28 41.84 10.85
C VAL A 11 31.89 40.51 10.41
N LYS A 12 33.13 40.60 9.90
CA LYS A 12 34.08 39.49 9.89
C LYS A 12 34.33 39.09 11.35
N GLY A 13 33.98 37.88 11.78
CA GLY A 13 34.70 37.22 12.89
C GLY A 13 33.94 36.61 14.08
N GLU A 14 32.62 36.63 14.16
CA GLU A 14 31.87 35.80 15.13
C GLU A 14 30.77 35.03 14.39
N SER A 15 30.93 33.71 14.25
CA SER A 15 30.10 32.86 13.40
C SER A 15 28.74 32.58 14.06
N MET A 16 27.64 33.05 13.47
CA MET A 16 26.31 32.48 13.70
C MET A 16 26.23 31.12 12.98
N GLU A 17 26.95 30.10 13.47
CA GLU A 17 27.04 28.80 12.79
C GLU A 17 25.68 28.13 12.71
N LYS A 18 24.90 28.16 13.79
CA LYS A 18 23.57 27.53 13.87
C LYS A 18 22.52 28.55 14.32
N ILE A 19 21.42 28.66 13.57
CA ILE A 19 20.29 29.54 13.85
C ILE A 19 19.06 28.67 14.13
N THR A 20 18.40 28.92 15.26
CA THR A 20 17.21 28.18 15.67
C THR A 20 15.94 28.94 15.31
N LEU A 21 15.01 28.26 14.64
CA LEU A 21 13.66 28.74 14.35
C LEU A 21 12.64 27.87 15.08
N LYS A 22 11.66 28.49 15.74
CA LYS A 22 10.63 27.79 16.52
C LYS A 22 9.25 28.42 16.32
N ASN A 23 8.22 27.57 16.32
CA ASN A 23 6.83 27.98 16.43
C ASN A 23 6.06 26.99 17.34
N SER A 24 4.72 26.91 17.25
CA SER A 24 3.95 26.03 18.13
C SER A 24 4.12 24.53 17.86
N ASN A 25 4.56 24.12 16.66
CA ASN A 25 4.62 22.72 16.25
C ASN A 25 5.95 22.31 15.59
N MET A 26 6.91 23.21 15.46
CA MET A 26 8.19 22.97 14.80
C MET A 26 9.35 23.61 15.57
N HIS A 27 10.44 22.86 15.67
CA HIS A 27 11.75 23.31 16.10
C HIS A 27 12.76 22.93 15.01
N ALA A 28 13.31 23.93 14.32
CA ALA A 28 14.23 23.75 13.21
C ALA A 28 15.58 24.43 13.48
N ILE A 29 16.67 23.80 13.05
CA ILE A 29 18.04 24.34 13.18
C ILE A 29 18.62 24.48 11.78
N TYR A 30 18.92 25.72 11.38
CA TYR A 30 19.59 26.06 10.14
C TYR A 30 21.07 26.29 10.40
N ASP A 31 21.94 25.64 9.64
CA ASP A 31 23.38 25.80 9.73
C ASP A 31 23.89 26.68 8.57
N THR A 32 24.47 27.82 8.90
CA THR A 32 24.93 28.80 7.91
C THR A 32 26.19 28.36 7.17
N MET A 33 26.99 27.47 7.76
CA MET A 33 28.16 26.87 7.12
C MET A 33 27.76 25.80 6.11
N ARG A 34 26.66 25.09 6.40
CA ARG A 34 26.12 24.03 5.53
C ARG A 34 25.08 24.52 4.52
N TYR A 35 24.59 25.76 4.68
CA TYR A 35 23.57 26.39 3.83
C TYR A 35 22.26 25.56 3.80
N GLY A 36 21.80 25.08 4.96
CA GLY A 36 20.56 24.30 5.04
C GLY A 36 20.15 23.95 6.46
N PHE A 37 18.94 23.38 6.57
CA PHE A 37 18.47 22.77 7.81
C PHE A 37 19.16 21.43 8.04
N ILE A 38 19.66 21.27 9.27
CA ILE A 38 20.32 20.06 9.76
C ILE A 38 19.52 19.39 10.88
N SER A 39 18.38 19.96 11.23
CA SER A 39 17.42 19.39 12.17
C SER A 39 16.04 20.00 11.96
N ILE A 40 15.01 19.18 11.87
CA ILE A 40 13.59 19.54 11.89
C ILE A 40 12.86 18.55 12.78
N LYS A 41 12.46 19.02 13.96
CA LYS A 41 11.75 18.24 14.98
C LYS A 41 10.41 18.86 15.31
N SER A 42 9.52 18.06 15.87
CA SER A 42 8.26 18.54 16.41
C SER A 42 8.25 18.51 17.94
N PRO A 43 7.79 19.57 18.61
CA PRO A 43 7.56 19.54 20.06
C PRO A 43 6.39 18.63 20.49
N ILE A 44 5.58 18.14 19.55
CA ILE A 44 4.48 17.19 19.82
C ILE A 44 4.90 15.73 19.61
N ASP A 45 6.14 15.48 19.20
CA ASP A 45 6.68 14.13 19.05
C ASP A 45 7.33 13.66 20.35
N ASP A 46 6.81 12.60 20.94
CA ASP A 46 7.35 11.99 22.15
C ASP A 46 8.77 11.44 21.95
N CYS A 47 9.10 11.00 20.73
CA CYS A 47 10.41 10.44 20.38
C CYS A 47 11.43 11.50 19.94
N LEU A 48 10.99 12.74 19.70
CA LEU A 48 11.82 13.83 19.18
C LEU A 48 12.65 13.42 17.94
N ALA A 49 12.03 12.63 17.04
CA ALA A 49 12.61 12.20 15.79
C ALA A 49 13.00 13.40 14.94
N ASP A 50 14.11 13.28 14.23
CA ASP A 50 14.54 14.27 13.26
C ASP A 50 14.04 13.87 11.88
N PHE A 51 13.25 14.73 11.24
CA PHE A 51 12.66 14.40 9.94
C PHE A 51 13.63 14.63 8.78
N VAL A 52 14.80 15.21 9.06
CA VAL A 52 15.92 15.33 8.12
C VAL A 52 17.11 14.55 8.64
N ILE A 53 17.95 14.04 7.75
CA ILE A 53 19.22 13.46 8.21
C ILE A 53 20.07 14.55 8.86
N THR A 54 20.87 14.18 9.86
CA THR A 54 21.73 15.10 10.59
C THR A 54 23.20 14.87 10.22
N PRO A 55 24.06 15.91 10.18
CA PRO A 55 25.49 15.75 9.93
C PRO A 55 26.20 15.00 11.06
N GLU A 56 25.67 15.05 12.28
CA GLU A 56 26.21 14.31 13.42
C GLU A 56 26.04 12.80 13.24
N GLU A 57 24.89 12.36 12.73
CA GLU A 57 24.61 10.95 12.50
C GLU A 57 25.12 10.45 11.14
N PHE A 58 25.04 11.31 10.11
CA PHE A 58 25.46 10.99 8.75
C PHE A 58 26.53 11.95 8.21
N PRO A 59 27.75 11.92 8.78
CA PRO A 59 28.84 12.80 8.36
C PRO A 59 29.27 12.59 6.91
N GLN A 60 28.96 11.43 6.31
CA GLN A 60 29.23 11.16 4.90
C GLN A 60 28.47 12.07 3.93
N TYR A 61 27.35 12.68 4.34
CA TYR A 61 26.61 13.65 3.53
C TYR A 61 27.10 15.08 3.68
N ASP A 62 28.00 15.34 4.62
CA ASP A 62 28.59 16.65 4.87
C ASP A 62 29.77 16.94 3.93
N VAL A 63 29.47 16.90 2.63
CA VAL A 63 30.41 17.18 1.53
C VAL A 63 30.24 18.60 1.00
N GLU A 64 31.19 19.08 0.20
CA GLU A 64 31.13 20.44 -0.38
C GLU A 64 29.79 20.70 -1.11
N ASP A 65 29.35 19.72 -1.90
CA ASP A 65 28.07 19.74 -2.61
C ASP A 65 26.94 19.03 -1.83
N ALA A 66 26.95 19.13 -0.49
CA ALA A 66 25.87 18.59 0.35
C ALA A 66 24.50 19.16 -0.03
N LYS A 67 23.46 18.33 0.13
CA LYS A 67 22.10 18.56 -0.32
C LYS A 67 21.12 18.78 0.85
N TRP A 68 21.59 19.43 1.91
CA TRP A 68 20.79 19.79 3.08
C TRP A 68 19.51 20.52 2.68
N LEU A 69 18.42 20.28 3.42
CA LEU A 69 17.13 20.89 3.14
C LEU A 69 17.24 22.42 3.15
N GLY A 70 16.78 23.08 2.08
CA GLY A 70 17.03 24.51 1.82
C GLY A 70 18.03 24.77 0.68
N THR A 71 18.67 23.71 0.16
CA THR A 71 19.43 23.77 -1.10
C THR A 71 18.48 23.92 -2.30
N ILE A 72 18.91 24.65 -3.33
CA ILE A 72 18.21 24.78 -4.62
C ILE A 72 19.12 24.26 -5.72
N ASN A 73 18.59 23.38 -6.55
CA ASN A 73 19.20 22.91 -7.78
C ASN A 73 18.42 23.44 -8.99
N GLY A 74 19.03 23.40 -10.18
CA GLY A 74 18.34 23.77 -11.40
C GLY A 74 19.29 24.01 -12.57
N MET A 75 18.70 24.19 -13.74
CA MET A 75 19.40 24.44 -14.99
C MET A 75 18.85 25.71 -15.64
N VAL A 76 19.76 26.61 -16.02
CA VAL A 76 19.44 27.86 -16.72
C VAL A 76 20.25 27.98 -18.00
N SER A 77 19.72 28.68 -19.00
CA SER A 77 20.46 29.10 -20.19
C SER A 77 20.74 30.59 -20.12
N ILE A 78 22.03 30.94 -20.08
CA ILE A 78 22.54 32.32 -20.06
C ILE A 78 23.47 32.48 -21.27
N ASP A 79 23.19 33.46 -22.13
CA ASP A 79 23.91 33.68 -23.39
C ASP A 79 24.02 32.39 -24.23
N GLU A 80 22.90 31.68 -24.39
CA GLU A 80 22.79 30.41 -25.13
C GLU A 80 23.61 29.24 -24.57
N LYS A 81 24.11 29.35 -23.34
CA LYS A 81 24.84 28.27 -22.64
C LYS A 81 24.10 27.82 -21.40
N GLU A 82 23.87 26.51 -21.32
CA GLU A 82 23.29 25.86 -20.14
C GLU A 82 24.29 25.84 -18.98
N GLN A 83 23.82 26.22 -17.80
CA GLN A 83 24.60 26.33 -16.57
C GLN A 83 23.76 25.85 -15.38
N SER A 84 24.36 25.04 -14.51
CA SER A 84 23.73 24.62 -13.25
C SER A 84 23.68 25.78 -12.25
N LEU A 85 22.57 25.90 -11.53
CA LEU A 85 22.43 26.85 -10.42
C LEU A 85 23.48 26.62 -9.33
N THR A 86 23.90 25.38 -9.07
CA THR A 86 24.95 25.07 -8.08
C THR A 86 26.33 25.60 -8.48
N HIS A 87 26.59 25.79 -9.79
CA HIS A 87 27.82 26.43 -10.26
C HIS A 87 27.76 27.95 -10.17
N ILE A 88 26.56 28.53 -10.30
CA ILE A 88 26.34 29.99 -10.21
C ILE A 88 26.40 30.45 -8.75
N PHE A 89 25.71 29.73 -7.86
CA PHE A 89 25.61 30.08 -6.45
C PHE A 89 26.59 29.26 -5.62
N LYS A 90 27.78 29.82 -5.38
CA LYS A 90 28.76 29.21 -4.48
C LYS A 90 28.40 29.46 -3.02
N LYS A 91 28.39 28.41 -2.20
CA LYS A 91 28.09 28.46 -0.76
C LYS A 91 28.98 29.45 0.02
N GLN A 92 30.19 29.74 -0.46
CA GLN A 92 31.10 30.71 0.17
C GLN A 92 30.67 32.18 0.00
N ASN A 93 29.73 32.49 -0.90
CA ASN A 93 29.31 33.84 -1.27
C ASN A 93 27.88 34.17 -0.82
N VAL A 94 27.52 33.76 0.40
CA VAL A 94 26.18 33.96 0.96
C VAL A 94 26.23 34.99 2.08
N SER A 95 25.34 35.97 2.03
CA SER A 95 25.11 36.90 3.14
C SER A 95 23.84 36.52 3.90
N TYR A 96 23.89 36.60 5.23
CA TYR A 96 22.78 36.22 6.09
C TYR A 96 22.27 37.38 6.94
N MET A 97 20.95 37.47 7.09
CA MET A 97 20.28 38.25 8.11
C MET A 97 19.32 37.33 8.86
N ALA A 98 19.36 37.37 10.19
CA ALA A 98 18.49 36.56 11.02
C ALA A 98 17.79 37.41 12.09
N THR A 99 16.57 37.02 12.40
CA THR A 99 15.76 37.49 13.53
C THR A 99 15.23 36.26 14.28
N GLU A 100 14.52 36.45 15.38
CA GLU A 100 13.99 35.35 16.20
C GLU A 100 13.10 34.37 15.42
N ASN A 101 12.41 34.84 14.38
CA ASN A 101 11.46 34.04 13.61
C ASN A 101 11.75 34.00 12.10
N LYS A 102 12.86 34.58 11.63
CA LYS A 102 13.14 34.67 10.19
C LYS A 102 14.63 34.62 9.87
N ILE A 103 14.99 33.84 8.85
CA ILE A 103 16.31 33.82 8.21
C ILE A 103 16.16 34.36 6.79
N SER A 104 17.07 35.21 6.35
CA SER A 104 17.21 35.67 4.97
C SER A 104 18.65 35.42 4.52
N ALA A 105 18.81 34.58 3.49
CA ALA A 105 20.08 34.22 2.89
C ALA A 105 20.11 34.76 1.45
N VAL A 106 21.10 35.59 1.12
CA VAL A 106 21.26 36.18 -0.21
C VAL A 106 22.57 35.70 -0.82
N SER A 107 22.43 34.97 -1.93
CA SER A 107 23.51 34.39 -2.74
C SER A 107 23.60 35.17 -4.05
N THR A 108 24.70 35.90 -4.24
CA THR A 108 24.91 36.74 -5.43
C THR A 108 25.89 36.06 -6.39
N GLY A 109 25.36 35.57 -7.51
CA GLY A 109 26.16 35.13 -8.66
C GLY A 109 26.57 36.30 -9.55
N SER A 110 27.36 36.03 -10.60
CA SER A 110 27.83 37.07 -11.52
C SER A 110 26.71 37.75 -12.32
N LYS A 111 25.60 37.04 -12.59
CA LYS A 111 24.47 37.50 -13.42
C LYS A 111 23.09 37.33 -12.77
N LEU A 112 23.02 36.59 -11.67
CA LEU A 112 21.77 36.16 -11.05
C LEU A 112 21.92 36.28 -9.53
N THR A 113 20.89 36.78 -8.85
CA THR A 113 20.79 36.73 -7.39
C THR A 113 19.70 35.76 -6.96
N LEU A 114 20.02 34.94 -5.96
CA LEU A 114 19.07 34.11 -5.23
C LEU A 114 18.90 34.68 -3.82
N THR A 115 17.66 34.99 -3.45
CA THR A 115 17.29 35.29 -2.06
C THR A 115 16.39 34.17 -1.54
N GLN A 116 16.78 33.56 -0.43
CA GLN A 116 15.97 32.61 0.31
C GLN A 116 15.55 33.20 1.64
N GLU A 117 14.25 33.17 1.94
CA GLU A 117 13.72 33.56 3.23
C GLU A 117 12.99 32.40 3.88
N PHE A 118 13.33 32.10 5.13
CA PHE A 118 12.67 31.09 5.95
C PHE A 118 12.01 31.80 7.12
N GLU A 119 10.68 31.87 7.15
CA GLU A 119 9.92 32.62 8.16
C GLU A 119 8.99 31.68 8.94
N MET A 120 9.21 31.61 10.25
CA MET A 120 8.28 30.97 11.20
C MET A 120 7.05 31.84 11.35
N LYS A 121 5.96 31.39 10.73
CA LYS A 121 4.60 31.78 11.07
C LYS A 121 4.11 30.92 12.24
N LYS A 122 2.93 31.24 12.77
CA LYS A 122 2.36 30.61 13.98
C LYS A 122 2.47 29.08 13.97
N ASP A 123 2.09 28.45 12.86
CA ASP A 123 1.98 27.00 12.67
C ASP A 123 2.54 26.53 11.31
N LEU A 124 3.41 27.33 10.68
CA LEU A 124 3.95 27.05 9.35
C LEU A 124 5.34 27.68 9.21
N LEU A 125 6.30 26.93 8.68
CA LEU A 125 7.51 27.48 8.09
C LEU A 125 7.20 27.87 6.64
N GLU A 126 7.25 29.17 6.34
CA GLU A 126 7.22 29.63 4.96
C GLU A 126 8.64 29.78 4.42
N TRP A 127 8.94 29.05 3.35
CA TRP A 127 10.17 29.17 2.56
C TRP A 127 9.87 29.94 1.27
N THR A 128 10.39 31.16 1.17
CA THR A 128 10.29 32.00 -0.03
C THR A 128 11.62 31.98 -0.79
N ILE A 129 11.55 31.72 -2.09
CA ILE A 129 12.69 31.71 -3.01
C ILE A 129 12.47 32.82 -4.03
N CYS A 130 13.41 33.75 -4.15
CA CYS A 130 13.36 34.81 -5.16
C CYS A 130 14.61 34.75 -6.05
N LEU A 131 14.39 34.60 -7.34
CA LEU A 131 15.42 34.64 -8.37
C LEU A 131 15.32 35.97 -9.13
N GLU A 132 16.41 36.72 -9.19
CA GLU A 132 16.46 38.04 -9.82
C GLU A 132 17.58 38.09 -10.87
N ASN A 133 17.21 38.51 -12.09
CA ASN A 133 18.16 38.71 -13.18
C ASN A 133 18.88 40.07 -13.02
N ASN A 134 20.16 40.02 -12.65
CA ASN A 134 21.00 41.21 -12.49
C ASN A 134 21.88 41.49 -13.72
N SER A 135 21.66 40.75 -14.81
CA SER A 135 22.42 40.92 -16.04
C SER A 135 21.70 41.81 -17.05
N GLU A 136 22.40 42.15 -18.13
CA GLU A 136 21.85 42.93 -19.25
C GLU A 136 21.16 42.03 -20.29
N SER A 137 21.25 40.70 -20.17
CA SER A 137 20.64 39.73 -21.08
C SER A 137 19.52 38.92 -20.41
N ALA A 138 18.60 38.40 -21.20
CA ALA A 138 17.54 37.52 -20.72
C ALA A 138 18.11 36.17 -20.25
N ILE A 139 17.55 35.62 -19.16
CA ILE A 139 17.95 34.32 -18.60
C ILE A 139 16.77 33.36 -18.71
N LYS A 140 16.96 32.22 -19.37
CA LYS A 140 15.94 31.18 -19.49
C LYS A 140 16.12 30.13 -18.40
N PHE A 141 15.08 29.89 -17.60
CA PHE A 141 15.04 28.82 -16.60
C PHE A 141 14.40 27.57 -17.20
N LEU A 142 15.18 26.49 -17.22
CA LEU A 142 14.74 25.20 -17.73
C LEU A 142 14.23 24.31 -16.59
N GLU A 143 14.98 24.29 -15.48
CA GLU A 143 14.67 23.50 -14.30
C GLU A 143 14.98 24.26 -13.00
N VAL A 144 14.15 24.05 -11.98
CA VAL A 144 14.37 24.49 -10.60
C VAL A 144 13.80 23.41 -9.69
N SER A 145 14.64 22.80 -8.86
CA SER A 145 14.28 21.68 -8.00
C SER A 145 14.86 21.79 -6.60
N LEU A 146 14.19 21.16 -5.65
CA LEU A 146 14.53 21.15 -4.24
C LEU A 146 14.93 19.72 -3.84
N PRO A 147 16.21 19.44 -3.58
CA PRO A 147 16.61 18.21 -2.89
C PRO A 147 15.96 18.08 -1.51
N LEU A 148 15.46 16.89 -1.21
CA LEU A 148 14.81 16.55 0.06
C LEU A 148 15.59 15.42 0.74
N LEU A 149 16.56 15.81 1.56
CA LEU A 149 17.46 14.89 2.26
C LEU A 149 16.85 14.54 3.65
N MET A 150 15.83 13.69 3.60
CA MET A 150 14.97 13.30 4.74
C MET A 150 15.48 12.02 5.41
N ASP A 151 15.21 11.80 6.71
CA ASP A 151 15.66 10.57 7.42
C ASP A 151 14.83 9.33 7.08
N GLN A 152 15.01 8.86 5.84
CA GLN A 152 14.44 7.61 5.33
C GLN A 152 15.48 6.47 5.35
N TYR A 153 16.43 6.48 6.30
CA TYR A 153 17.45 5.44 6.43
C TYR A 153 16.99 4.34 7.37
N PHE A 154 16.38 3.28 6.87
CA PHE A 154 16.00 2.17 7.73
C PHE A 154 17.25 1.42 8.23
N ARG A 155 17.27 1.03 9.51
CA ARG A 155 18.40 0.42 10.23
C ARG A 155 17.93 -0.88 10.91
N ASN A 156 18.85 -1.79 11.25
CA ASN A 156 18.57 -3.06 11.96
C ASN A 156 18.31 -2.88 13.48
N ASP A 157 17.40 -1.99 13.83
CA ASP A 157 16.87 -1.79 15.18
C ASP A 157 15.40 -1.44 15.01
N ASN A 158 14.49 -2.32 15.45
CA ASN A 158 13.06 -2.15 15.20
C ASN A 158 12.49 -0.90 15.89
N ASP A 159 12.89 -0.61 17.13
CA ASP A 159 12.40 0.58 17.85
C ASP A 159 12.85 1.85 17.14
N PHE A 160 14.14 1.93 16.79
CA PHE A 160 14.66 3.07 16.05
C PHE A 160 13.97 3.21 14.69
N LYS A 161 13.88 2.12 13.94
CA LYS A 161 13.32 2.06 12.59
C LYS A 161 11.86 2.53 12.55
N TYR A 162 11.06 2.19 13.55
CA TYR A 162 9.65 2.51 13.59
C TYR A 162 9.34 3.89 14.19
N GLU A 163 10.20 4.43 15.08
CA GLU A 163 9.97 5.72 15.76
C GLU A 163 10.89 6.87 15.34
N HIS A 164 11.98 6.61 14.63
CA HIS A 164 12.96 7.66 14.27
C HIS A 164 13.20 7.77 12.76
N CYS A 165 12.87 6.75 11.97
CA CYS A 165 12.84 6.86 10.51
C CYS A 165 11.46 7.33 10.03
N VAL A 166 11.44 7.98 8.86
CA VAL A 166 10.20 8.44 8.24
C VAL A 166 10.01 7.86 6.84
N LEU A 167 8.75 7.62 6.48
CA LEU A 167 8.31 7.21 5.15
C LEU A 167 7.76 8.40 4.40
N ARG A 168 8.16 8.56 3.14
CA ARG A 168 7.67 9.61 2.26
C ARG A 168 6.43 9.18 1.48
N HIS A 169 5.48 10.10 1.39
CA HIS A 169 4.24 9.98 0.64
C HIS A 169 4.05 11.18 -0.28
N THR A 170 3.97 10.93 -1.58
CA THR A 170 3.95 11.93 -2.65
C THR A 170 2.59 12.11 -3.30
N CYS A 171 2.20 13.37 -3.49
CA CYS A 171 1.09 13.79 -4.32
C CYS A 171 1.59 14.87 -5.31
N ILE A 172 1.89 14.50 -6.55
CA ILE A 172 2.20 15.48 -7.62
C ILE A 172 0.96 15.65 -8.50
N THR A 173 0.29 16.78 -8.38
CA THR A 173 -0.96 17.10 -9.10
C THR A 173 -0.95 18.48 -9.76
N GLY A 174 0.05 19.33 -9.50
CA GLY A 174 0.14 20.69 -10.02
C GLY A 174 0.16 21.74 -8.90
N ASN A 175 -0.81 22.66 -8.90
CA ASN A 175 -0.91 23.71 -7.86
C ASN A 175 -1.18 23.14 -6.46
N SER A 176 -1.81 21.98 -6.37
CA SER A 176 -2.23 21.37 -5.10
C SER A 176 -1.50 20.06 -4.81
N SER A 177 -0.29 19.95 -5.37
CA SER A 177 0.67 18.94 -4.97
C SER A 177 1.03 19.07 -3.50
N TYR A 178 1.46 17.98 -2.87
CA TYR A 178 2.05 17.98 -1.54
C TYR A 178 2.89 16.72 -1.35
N LEU A 179 3.82 16.78 -0.41
CA LEU A 179 4.53 15.62 0.10
C LEU A 179 4.33 15.59 1.60
N TYR A 180 4.25 14.40 2.20
CA TYR A 180 4.34 14.29 3.63
C TYR A 180 5.23 13.13 4.05
N TRP A 181 5.72 13.22 5.28
CA TRP A 181 6.52 12.19 5.92
C TRP A 181 5.86 11.79 7.22
N GLU A 182 5.78 10.50 7.49
CA GLU A 182 5.27 9.96 8.75
C GLU A 182 6.17 8.84 9.26
N LYS A 183 6.15 8.61 10.57
CA LYS A 183 6.88 7.50 11.17
C LYS A 183 6.24 6.18 10.76
N SER A 184 7.06 5.17 10.54
CA SER A 184 6.64 3.83 10.15
C SER A 184 5.68 3.17 11.15
N SER A 185 5.69 3.56 12.42
CA SER A 185 4.74 3.12 13.44
C SER A 185 3.34 3.72 13.32
N GLY A 186 3.18 4.78 12.53
CA GLY A 186 1.96 5.61 12.52
C GLY A 186 1.76 6.43 13.79
N ASN A 187 2.79 6.59 14.62
CA ASN A 187 2.75 7.54 15.73
C ASN A 187 2.87 8.98 15.23
N GLU A 188 2.14 9.89 15.87
CA GLU A 188 2.23 11.32 15.54
C GLU A 188 3.65 11.84 15.83
N PRO A 189 4.10 12.87 15.09
CA PRO A 189 3.39 13.64 14.06
C PRO A 189 3.74 13.21 12.63
N ILE A 190 3.09 13.86 11.65
CA ILE A 190 3.52 13.87 10.25
C ILE A 190 4.08 15.25 9.87
N LEU A 191 5.05 15.31 8.96
CA LEU A 191 5.55 16.55 8.37
C LEU A 191 4.95 16.75 6.97
N LEU A 192 4.18 17.81 6.75
CA LEU A 192 3.61 18.16 5.45
C LEU A 192 4.45 19.26 4.77
N MET A 193 4.74 19.08 3.48
CA MET A 193 5.32 20.07 2.57
C MET A 193 4.36 20.34 1.40
N LEU A 194 4.07 21.61 1.11
CA LEU A 194 3.14 22.01 0.04
C LEU A 194 3.56 23.33 -0.62
N PRO A 195 3.22 23.56 -1.91
CA PRO A 195 3.39 24.86 -2.52
C PRO A 195 2.38 25.88 -1.98
N LEU A 196 2.76 27.15 -1.95
CA LEU A 196 1.90 28.27 -1.55
C LEU A 196 1.72 29.25 -2.70
N GLY A 197 0.58 29.96 -2.69
CA GLY A 197 0.21 30.88 -3.77
C GLY A 197 0.11 30.14 -5.11
N ASP A 198 0.84 30.66 -6.11
CA ASP A 198 0.85 30.13 -7.48
C ASP A 198 2.01 29.17 -7.75
N THR A 199 2.79 28.83 -6.73
CA THR A 199 3.85 27.81 -6.84
C THR A 199 3.19 26.46 -7.18
N GLN A 200 3.89 25.64 -7.96
CA GLN A 200 3.48 24.28 -8.31
C GLN A 200 4.61 23.32 -8.00
N PHE A 201 4.27 22.08 -7.62
CA PHE A 201 5.19 20.95 -7.74
C PHE A 201 4.73 20.13 -8.93
N LEU A 202 5.59 19.94 -9.92
CA LEU A 202 5.21 19.39 -11.22
C LEU A 202 5.87 18.07 -11.55
N ASN A 203 6.96 17.74 -10.88
CA ASN A 203 7.65 16.46 -11.04
C ASN A 203 8.37 16.08 -9.74
N LEU A 204 8.63 14.78 -9.59
CA LEU A 204 9.50 14.22 -8.57
C LEU A 204 10.56 13.37 -9.27
N GLU A 205 11.82 13.55 -8.90
CA GLU A 205 12.93 12.80 -9.46
C GLU A 205 13.79 12.19 -8.37
N LYS A 206 14.07 10.90 -8.49
CA LYS A 206 15.00 10.18 -7.63
C LYS A 206 16.42 10.26 -8.19
N GLU A 207 17.41 10.46 -7.33
CA GLU A 207 18.82 10.42 -7.70
C GLU A 207 19.25 9.02 -8.15
N GLN A 208 19.88 8.93 -9.32
CA GLN A 208 20.25 7.67 -9.96
C GLN A 208 21.74 7.60 -10.31
N LYS A 209 22.44 8.75 -10.38
CA LYS A 209 23.81 8.83 -10.90
C LYS A 209 24.82 8.99 -9.79
N ASP A 210 24.50 9.81 -8.79
CA ASP A 210 25.37 10.01 -7.64
C ASP A 210 25.28 8.80 -6.71
N LYS A 211 26.41 8.11 -6.48
CA LYS A 211 26.45 6.94 -5.61
C LYS A 211 26.21 7.26 -4.14
N LEU A 212 26.63 8.44 -3.68
CA LEU A 212 26.46 8.87 -2.30
C LEU A 212 24.98 9.18 -2.06
N PHE A 213 24.35 9.95 -2.95
CA PHE A 213 22.96 10.35 -2.79
C PHE A 213 21.93 9.36 -3.38
N GLY A 214 22.37 8.35 -4.11
CA GLY A 214 21.51 7.31 -4.70
C GLY A 214 20.98 6.30 -3.66
N SER A 215 20.18 5.35 -4.15
CA SER A 215 19.64 4.27 -3.32
C SER A 215 20.73 3.37 -2.76
N GLN A 216 20.58 2.96 -1.51
CA GLN A 216 21.57 2.16 -0.78
C GLN A 216 20.87 1.04 -0.02
N PHE A 217 21.09 -0.21 -0.42
CA PHE A 217 20.53 -1.37 0.27
C PHE A 217 21.64 -2.36 0.57
N GLY A 218 21.59 -2.95 1.75
CA GLY A 218 22.49 -4.02 2.15
C GLY A 218 22.00 -4.68 3.43
N ASP A 219 22.81 -5.58 3.96
CA ASP A 219 22.50 -6.35 5.17
C ASP A 219 22.26 -5.38 6.34
N GLY A 220 20.97 -5.16 6.63
CA GLY A 220 20.52 -4.38 7.76
C GLY A 220 20.39 -2.87 7.59
N TYR A 221 20.38 -2.36 6.35
CA TYR A 221 20.06 -0.96 6.09
C TYR A 221 19.31 -0.75 4.76
N GLY A 222 18.46 0.29 4.72
CA GLY A 222 17.60 0.62 3.57
C GLY A 222 17.50 2.11 3.32
N TYR A 223 18.16 2.53 2.25
CA TYR A 223 18.26 3.82 1.57
C TYR A 223 17.36 4.01 0.36
N GLU A 224 16.20 4.69 0.41
CA GLU A 224 15.46 5.00 -0.83
C GLU A 224 16.35 5.78 -1.81
N GLY A 225 17.16 6.73 -1.33
CA GLY A 225 17.86 7.69 -2.17
C GLY A 225 17.30 9.10 -2.02
N LEU A 226 18.10 10.10 -2.42
CA LEU A 226 17.69 11.49 -2.44
C LEU A 226 16.61 11.68 -3.51
N VAL A 227 15.52 12.34 -3.13
CA VAL A 227 14.49 12.79 -4.07
C VAL A 227 14.53 14.31 -4.25
N ARG A 228 14.13 14.76 -5.43
CA ARG A 228 14.04 16.17 -5.82
C ARG A 228 12.62 16.48 -6.26
N VAL A 229 12.00 17.45 -5.61
CA VAL A 229 10.73 18.00 -6.09
C VAL A 229 11.01 19.16 -7.03
N HIS A 230 10.38 19.15 -8.20
CA HIS A 230 10.60 20.16 -9.24
C HIS A 230 9.51 21.23 -9.20
N LEU A 231 9.93 22.47 -8.99
CA LEU A 231 9.10 23.67 -9.11
C LEU A 231 8.97 24.11 -10.57
N VAL A 232 10.05 23.92 -11.32
CA VAL A 232 10.15 24.24 -12.75
C VAL A 232 10.76 23.04 -13.44
N THR A 233 10.10 22.55 -14.49
CA THR A 233 10.55 21.34 -15.21
C THR A 233 10.09 21.37 -16.66
N GLN A 234 10.89 20.72 -17.51
CA GLN A 234 10.52 20.41 -18.90
C GLN A 234 9.68 19.14 -19.00
N LYS A 235 9.76 18.26 -18.00
CA LYS A 235 9.02 16.99 -17.92
C LYS A 235 8.17 16.95 -16.66
N THR A 236 6.85 16.95 -16.84
CA THR A 236 5.86 16.91 -15.77
C THR A 236 5.46 15.46 -15.47
N ALA A 237 5.15 15.16 -14.20
CA ALA A 237 4.65 13.84 -13.77
C ALA A 237 3.17 13.63 -14.12
N VAL A 238 2.44 14.74 -14.27
CA VAL A 238 1.04 14.81 -14.70
C VAL A 238 0.95 15.43 -16.10
N ASN A 239 -0.18 15.25 -16.78
CA ASN A 239 -0.44 15.84 -18.10
C ASN A 239 -0.78 17.34 -17.99
N LEU A 240 0.20 18.11 -17.49
CA LEU A 240 0.25 19.56 -17.47
C LEU A 240 1.46 20.01 -18.31
N PRO A 241 1.41 21.19 -18.97
CA PRO A 241 2.52 21.69 -19.77
C PRO A 241 3.75 21.98 -18.91
N SER A 242 4.94 21.89 -19.51
CA SER A 242 6.17 22.40 -18.91
C SER A 242 6.03 23.89 -18.56
N ASN A 243 6.68 24.32 -17.49
CA ASN A 243 6.58 25.71 -16.99
C ASN A 243 7.92 26.45 -17.01
N SER A 244 8.85 26.06 -17.90
CA SER A 244 10.07 26.84 -18.15
C SER A 244 9.72 28.29 -18.51
N PHE A 245 10.53 29.25 -18.05
CA PHE A 245 10.25 30.68 -18.21
C PHE A 245 11.53 31.47 -18.52
N VAL A 246 11.36 32.73 -18.91
CA VAL A 246 12.45 33.69 -19.14
C VAL A 246 12.32 34.82 -18.12
N LEU A 247 13.45 35.26 -17.57
CA LEU A 247 13.56 36.51 -16.82
C LEU A 247 14.29 37.53 -17.67
N GLU A 248 13.60 38.61 -18.04
CA GLU A 248 14.23 39.79 -18.64
C GLU A 248 15.12 40.53 -17.61
N PRO A 249 16.02 41.42 -18.04
CA PRO A 249 16.83 42.22 -17.12
C PRO A 249 16.00 42.89 -16.02
N SER A 250 16.45 42.77 -14.77
CA SER A 250 15.77 43.26 -13.55
C SER A 250 14.47 42.55 -13.16
N GLU A 251 13.99 41.57 -13.94
CA GLU A 251 12.82 40.78 -13.56
C GLU A 251 13.13 39.77 -12.46
N LYS A 252 12.06 39.41 -11.73
CA LYS A 252 12.12 38.48 -10.61
C LYS A 252 11.07 37.39 -10.73
N ARG A 253 11.42 36.17 -10.32
CA ARG A 253 10.46 35.09 -10.06
C ARG A 253 10.50 34.71 -8.60
N VAL A 254 9.31 34.57 -8.00
CA VAL A 254 9.15 34.16 -6.59
C VAL A 254 8.42 32.83 -6.51
N PHE A 255 8.96 31.91 -5.71
CA PHE A 255 8.31 30.66 -5.30
C PHE A 255 8.12 30.66 -3.79
N ARG A 256 7.06 30.01 -3.32
CA ARG A 256 6.73 29.89 -1.89
C ARG A 256 6.34 28.46 -1.56
N ILE A 257 6.95 27.92 -0.52
CA ILE A 257 6.70 26.58 0.01
C ILE A 257 6.35 26.69 1.49
N GLY A 258 5.42 25.86 1.95
CA GLY A 258 5.07 25.69 3.35
C GLY A 258 5.58 24.35 3.88
N LEU A 259 6.06 24.34 5.13
CA LEU A 259 6.30 23.12 5.91
C LEU A 259 5.60 23.21 7.27
N THR A 260 4.88 22.17 7.68
CA THR A 260 4.18 22.14 8.97
C THR A 260 4.04 20.72 9.52
N PHE A 261 4.09 20.58 10.84
CA PHE A 261 3.76 19.32 11.51
C PHE A 261 2.26 19.23 11.81
N LEU A 262 1.68 18.07 11.51
CA LEU A 262 0.27 17.74 11.77
C LEU A 262 0.20 16.52 12.68
N LYS A 263 -0.90 16.36 13.39
CA LYS A 263 -1.11 15.17 14.21
C LYS A 263 -1.35 13.93 13.36
N SER A 264 -1.97 14.12 12.20
CA SER A 264 -2.37 13.01 11.35
C SER A 264 -2.64 13.44 9.91
N VAL A 265 -2.72 12.47 9.00
CA VAL A 265 -2.93 12.67 7.55
C VAL A 265 -4.29 13.28 7.22
N GLU A 266 -5.27 13.11 8.09
CA GLU A 266 -6.64 13.62 7.97
C GLU A 266 -6.67 15.16 7.98
N GLU A 267 -5.69 15.81 8.62
CA GLU A 267 -5.58 17.27 8.71
C GLU A 267 -5.05 17.91 7.41
N ILE A 268 -4.50 17.14 6.47
CA ILE A 268 -3.91 17.66 5.22
C ILE A 268 -4.94 18.47 4.43
N SER A 269 -6.19 18.00 4.31
CA SER A 269 -7.26 18.73 3.61
C SER A 269 -7.53 20.11 4.22
N ASN A 270 -7.45 20.22 5.55
CA ASN A 270 -7.68 21.48 6.26
C ASN A 270 -6.53 22.46 5.99
N VAL A 271 -5.28 21.97 5.92
CA VAL A 271 -4.14 22.81 5.56
C VAL A 271 -4.23 23.28 4.11
N LEU A 272 -4.57 22.39 3.17
CA LEU A 272 -4.75 22.76 1.77
C LEU A 272 -5.80 23.87 1.63
N GLU A 273 -6.96 23.71 2.26
CA GLU A 273 -8.02 24.74 2.28
C GLU A 273 -7.52 26.06 2.89
N LYS A 274 -6.87 26.03 4.06
CA LYS A 274 -6.32 27.23 4.72
C LYS A 274 -5.30 27.97 3.84
N GLN A 275 -4.56 27.24 3.00
CA GLN A 275 -3.59 27.81 2.05
C GLN A 275 -4.18 28.10 0.66
N ASN A 276 -5.52 28.10 0.54
CA ASN A 276 -6.26 28.30 -0.71
C ASN A 276 -5.87 27.32 -1.82
N GLN A 277 -5.41 26.12 -1.47
CA GLN A 277 -5.16 25.03 -2.42
C GLN A 277 -6.41 24.17 -2.60
N ILE A 278 -6.45 23.42 -3.71
CA ILE A 278 -7.51 22.47 -4.01
C ILE A 278 -7.29 21.22 -3.16
N SER A 279 -8.31 20.81 -2.41
CA SER A 279 -8.34 19.50 -1.77
C SER A 279 -9.31 18.59 -2.51
N LEU A 280 -8.94 17.33 -2.72
CA LEU A 280 -9.79 16.30 -3.31
C LEU A 280 -9.80 15.07 -2.40
N ARG A 281 -11.00 14.56 -2.15
CA ARG A 281 -11.26 13.23 -1.56
C ARG A 281 -12.20 12.47 -2.49
N ALA A 282 -12.20 11.13 -2.42
CA ALA A 282 -13.10 10.32 -3.23
C ALA A 282 -13.56 9.07 -2.47
N VAL A 283 -14.81 8.66 -2.72
CA VAL A 283 -15.40 7.39 -2.23
C VAL A 283 -15.88 6.58 -3.44
N PRO A 284 -15.58 5.27 -3.54
CA PRO A 284 -14.87 4.44 -2.55
C PRO A 284 -13.36 4.71 -2.47
N GLY A 285 -12.83 5.52 -3.37
CA GLY A 285 -11.42 5.88 -3.42
C GLY A 285 -11.03 6.34 -4.81
N ILE A 286 -9.76 6.08 -5.17
CA ILE A 286 -9.16 6.47 -6.44
C ILE A 286 -9.09 5.29 -7.43
N VAL A 287 -9.27 4.08 -6.91
CA VAL A 287 -9.38 2.84 -7.65
C VAL A 287 -10.78 2.27 -7.44
N GLY A 288 -11.40 1.71 -8.47
CA GLY A 288 -12.64 0.95 -8.29
C GLY A 288 -13.32 0.50 -9.58
N PRO A 289 -14.41 -0.27 -9.47
CA PRO A 289 -15.07 -0.89 -10.61
C PRO A 289 -15.81 0.09 -11.54
N ILE A 290 -15.89 -0.25 -12.83
CA ILE A 290 -16.58 0.54 -13.87
C ILE A 290 -18.09 0.74 -13.62
N ASP A 291 -18.72 -0.19 -12.91
CA ASP A 291 -20.15 -0.17 -12.59
C ASP A 291 -20.48 0.63 -11.31
N THR A 292 -19.46 1.13 -10.61
CA THR A 292 -19.58 1.93 -9.40
C THR A 292 -19.69 3.43 -9.71
N ASN A 293 -20.36 4.18 -8.83
CA ASN A 293 -20.33 5.64 -8.88
C ASN A 293 -19.24 6.15 -7.94
N PHE A 294 -18.37 7.02 -8.45
CA PHE A 294 -17.34 7.69 -7.65
C PHE A 294 -17.88 9.01 -7.13
N MET A 295 -17.81 9.22 -5.82
CA MET A 295 -18.18 10.47 -5.17
C MET A 295 -16.92 11.33 -5.00
N ILE A 296 -16.66 12.22 -5.95
CA ILE A 296 -15.50 13.13 -5.91
C ILE A 296 -15.89 14.36 -5.10
N MET A 297 -15.17 14.62 -4.01
CA MET A 297 -15.41 15.73 -3.09
C MET A 297 -14.26 16.73 -3.23
N THR A 298 -14.57 17.98 -3.55
CA THR A 298 -13.57 19.03 -3.70
C THR A 298 -13.82 20.22 -2.77
N LYS A 299 -12.70 20.82 -2.36
CA LYS A 299 -12.64 22.14 -1.75
C LYS A 299 -11.61 23.01 -2.48
N PRO A 300 -11.81 24.33 -2.59
CA PRO A 300 -13.01 25.07 -2.18
C PRO A 300 -14.24 24.68 -3.02
N VAL A 301 -15.46 25.07 -2.59
CA VAL A 301 -16.73 24.69 -3.27
C VAL A 301 -16.84 25.22 -4.70
N ASP A 302 -16.03 26.22 -5.04
CA ASP A 302 -15.96 26.83 -6.36
C ASP A 302 -15.16 25.97 -7.35
N ALA A 303 -14.40 24.98 -6.86
CA ALA A 303 -13.59 24.09 -7.68
C ALA A 303 -14.46 23.31 -8.69
N ILE A 304 -13.99 23.16 -9.92
CA ILE A 304 -14.73 22.53 -11.02
C ILE A 304 -14.04 21.24 -11.41
N VAL A 305 -14.76 20.13 -11.38
CA VAL A 305 -14.31 18.82 -11.87
C VAL A 305 -14.53 18.76 -13.39
N ASN A 306 -13.47 18.45 -14.13
CA ASN A 306 -13.47 18.27 -15.58
C ASN A 306 -13.00 16.85 -15.90
N LEU A 307 -13.73 16.19 -16.80
CA LEU A 307 -13.52 14.79 -17.16
C LEU A 307 -13.28 14.63 -18.67
N ASN A 308 -12.82 13.45 -19.08
CA ASN A 308 -12.72 13.05 -20.48
C ASN A 308 -14.11 12.77 -21.08
N SER A 309 -14.21 12.69 -22.42
CA SER A 309 -15.49 12.51 -23.16
C SER A 309 -16.29 11.28 -22.75
N GLU A 310 -15.62 10.18 -22.43
CA GLU A 310 -16.26 8.91 -22.07
C GLU A 310 -16.80 8.91 -20.64
N ASP A 311 -16.36 9.84 -19.80
CA ASP A 311 -16.69 9.90 -18.38
C ASP A 311 -17.78 10.95 -18.13
N LYS A 312 -18.65 10.71 -17.15
CA LYS A 312 -19.84 11.54 -16.93
C LYS A 312 -19.98 11.99 -15.48
N ILE A 313 -20.23 13.28 -15.30
CA ILE A 313 -20.76 13.81 -14.05
C ILE A 313 -22.28 13.64 -14.09
N LEU A 314 -22.81 12.75 -13.24
CA LEU A 314 -24.23 12.46 -13.15
C LEU A 314 -24.98 13.52 -12.34
N GLU A 315 -24.35 14.01 -11.28
CA GLU A 315 -24.92 14.95 -10.34
C GLU A 315 -23.80 15.78 -9.70
N THR A 316 -24.10 17.03 -9.32
CA THR A 316 -23.23 17.81 -8.46
C THR A 316 -24.06 18.57 -7.43
N GLN A 317 -23.60 18.54 -6.18
CA GLN A 317 -24.25 19.20 -5.06
C GLN A 317 -23.23 19.71 -4.05
N ILE A 318 -23.65 20.60 -3.14
CA ILE A 318 -22.82 21.03 -2.01
C ILE A 318 -23.33 20.33 -0.76
N LYS A 319 -22.46 19.61 -0.06
CA LYS A 319 -22.75 18.96 1.23
C LYS A 319 -21.64 19.27 2.23
N ASN A 320 -22.00 19.70 3.43
CA ASN A 320 -21.06 19.97 4.54
C ASN A 320 -19.81 20.78 4.13
N GLY A 321 -19.99 21.79 3.27
CA GLY A 321 -18.91 22.66 2.78
C GLY A 321 -18.00 22.04 1.70
N TRP A 322 -18.35 20.87 1.17
CA TRP A 322 -17.69 20.23 0.03
C TRP A 322 -18.56 20.30 -1.21
N LYS A 323 -17.95 20.51 -2.37
CA LYS A 323 -18.61 20.23 -3.65
C LYS A 323 -18.46 18.75 -3.95
N VAL A 324 -19.59 18.06 -4.07
CA VAL A 324 -19.66 16.63 -4.31
C VAL A 324 -20.15 16.40 -5.74
N SER A 325 -19.29 15.81 -6.58
CA SER A 325 -19.61 15.40 -7.94
C SER A 325 -19.71 13.88 -8.00
N LYS A 326 -20.88 13.37 -8.37
CA LYS A 326 -21.12 11.94 -8.62
C LYS A 326 -20.67 11.62 -10.04
N VAL A 327 -19.64 10.80 -10.18
CA VAL A 327 -18.98 10.48 -11.44
C VAL A 327 -19.19 9.01 -11.80
N ARG A 328 -19.46 8.76 -13.09
CA ARG A 328 -19.41 7.44 -13.71
C ARG A 328 -18.31 7.46 -14.77
N PHE A 329 -17.29 6.63 -14.60
CA PHE A 329 -16.26 6.44 -15.62
C PHE A 329 -16.74 5.50 -16.72
N GLY A 330 -16.31 5.75 -17.95
CA GLY A 330 -16.79 5.05 -19.14
C GLY A 330 -15.90 3.92 -19.66
N GLU A 331 -14.65 3.84 -19.20
CA GLU A 331 -13.66 2.88 -19.71
C GLU A 331 -12.73 2.39 -18.59
N TYR A 332 -12.08 1.24 -18.82
CA TYR A 332 -11.09 0.65 -17.91
C TYR A 332 -9.75 1.39 -17.90
N GLY A 333 -8.98 1.15 -16.84
CA GLY A 333 -7.61 1.64 -16.68
C GLY A 333 -7.53 3.08 -16.18
N LYS A 334 -6.40 3.73 -16.47
CA LYS A 334 -6.10 5.10 -16.05
C LYS A 334 -7.13 6.10 -16.55
N ARG A 335 -7.76 6.83 -15.61
CA ARG A 335 -8.68 7.96 -15.88
C ARG A 335 -8.13 9.25 -15.30
N THR A 336 -8.24 10.33 -16.05
CA THR A 336 -7.75 11.65 -15.64
C THR A 336 -8.91 12.51 -15.16
N VAL A 337 -8.77 13.08 -13.97
CA VAL A 337 -9.72 14.05 -13.41
C VAL A 337 -8.99 15.38 -13.23
N THR A 338 -9.39 16.41 -13.96
CA THR A 338 -8.79 17.74 -13.84
C THR A 338 -9.69 18.66 -13.02
N VAL A 339 -9.17 19.20 -11.93
CA VAL A 339 -9.87 20.14 -11.07
C VAL A 339 -9.29 21.54 -11.26
N THR A 340 -10.15 22.51 -11.56
CA THR A 340 -9.77 23.92 -11.71
C THR A 340 -10.44 24.78 -10.66
N CYS A 341 -9.74 25.81 -10.18
CA CYS A 341 -10.31 26.81 -9.26
C CYS A 341 -9.61 28.14 -9.45
N GLY A 342 -10.30 29.11 -10.08
CA GLY A 342 -9.64 30.34 -10.55
C GLY A 342 -8.55 30.00 -11.56
N GLU A 343 -7.32 30.47 -11.32
CA GLU A 343 -6.14 30.17 -12.15
C GLU A 343 -5.45 28.85 -11.77
N LYS A 344 -5.86 28.22 -10.66
CA LYS A 344 -5.23 26.98 -10.18
C LYS A 344 -5.76 25.77 -10.94
N ILE A 345 -4.85 24.87 -11.26
CA ILE A 345 -5.13 23.57 -11.88
C ILE A 345 -4.47 22.46 -11.09
N ALA A 346 -5.23 21.41 -10.81
CA ALA A 346 -4.75 20.16 -10.24
C ALA A 346 -5.28 18.99 -11.06
N GLN A 347 -4.40 18.05 -11.43
CA GLN A 347 -4.77 16.86 -12.18
C GLN A 347 -4.55 15.62 -11.31
N TYR A 348 -5.62 14.86 -11.14
CA TYR A 348 -5.68 13.63 -10.37
C TYR A 348 -5.86 12.44 -11.31
N CYS A 349 -5.40 11.27 -10.86
CA CYS A 349 -5.37 10.09 -11.70
C CYS A 349 -6.04 8.93 -10.97
N PHE A 350 -7.17 8.49 -11.51
CA PHE A 350 -7.97 7.35 -11.05
C PHE A 350 -7.64 6.10 -11.87
N PHE A 351 -8.05 4.94 -11.38
CA PHE A 351 -7.97 3.69 -12.12
C PHE A 351 -9.28 2.92 -12.03
N VAL A 352 -9.81 2.53 -13.19
CA VAL A 352 -11.09 1.82 -13.29
C VAL A 352 -10.86 0.36 -13.61
N THR A 353 -11.39 -0.52 -12.76
CA THR A 353 -11.27 -1.98 -12.91
C THR A 353 -12.54 -2.59 -13.49
N GLU A 354 -12.47 -3.88 -13.78
CA GLU A 354 -13.67 -4.71 -13.94
C GLU A 354 -14.41 -4.87 -12.58
N PRO A 355 -15.68 -5.31 -12.59
CA PRO A 355 -16.37 -5.71 -11.36
C PRO A 355 -15.58 -6.77 -10.60
N VAL A 356 -15.50 -6.67 -9.27
CA VAL A 356 -14.63 -7.51 -8.43
C VAL A 356 -14.92 -9.00 -8.60
N GLN A 357 -16.21 -9.37 -8.62
CA GLN A 357 -16.62 -10.77 -8.86
C GLN A 357 -16.09 -11.30 -10.21
N LYS A 358 -16.16 -10.48 -11.26
CA LYS A 358 -15.66 -10.85 -12.59
C LYS A 358 -14.16 -11.11 -12.56
N MET A 359 -13.39 -10.24 -11.89
CA MET A 359 -11.94 -10.43 -11.74
C MET A 359 -11.61 -11.73 -10.98
N ILE A 360 -12.33 -12.04 -9.89
CA ILE A 360 -12.16 -13.28 -9.13
C ILE A 360 -12.44 -14.52 -10.01
N ASP A 361 -13.62 -14.56 -10.65
CA ASP A 361 -14.06 -15.72 -11.42
C ASP A 361 -13.22 -15.91 -12.69
N GLU A 362 -12.87 -14.83 -13.40
CA GLU A 362 -12.04 -14.90 -14.61
C GLU A 362 -10.58 -15.24 -14.30
N HIS A 363 -10.00 -14.73 -13.20
CA HIS A 363 -8.64 -15.09 -12.81
C HIS A 363 -8.53 -16.56 -12.37
N ALA A 364 -9.51 -17.08 -11.61
CA ALA A 364 -9.52 -18.48 -11.20
C ALA A 364 -9.57 -19.43 -12.40
N ARG A 365 -10.44 -19.13 -13.38
CA ARG A 365 -10.46 -19.83 -14.67
C ARG A 365 -9.13 -19.72 -15.40
N PHE A 366 -8.54 -18.52 -15.44
CA PHE A 366 -7.26 -18.28 -16.09
C PHE A 366 -6.14 -19.13 -15.50
N VAL A 367 -6.02 -19.18 -14.17
CA VAL A 367 -5.04 -20.01 -13.45
C VAL A 367 -5.21 -21.49 -13.82
N ALA A 368 -6.44 -22.01 -13.72
CA ALA A 368 -6.73 -23.41 -14.03
C ALA A 368 -6.41 -23.79 -15.49
N GLU A 369 -6.59 -22.85 -16.44
CA GLU A 369 -6.35 -23.09 -17.86
C GLU A 369 -4.90 -22.86 -18.30
N ASN A 370 -4.20 -21.90 -17.71
CA ASN A 370 -2.94 -21.37 -18.26
C ASN A 370 -1.72 -21.58 -17.36
N HIS A 371 -1.90 -21.60 -16.03
CA HIS A 371 -0.80 -21.83 -15.09
C HIS A 371 -0.52 -23.33 -14.93
N PHE A 372 -1.52 -24.18 -15.14
CA PHE A 372 -1.42 -25.62 -14.94
C PHE A 372 -0.46 -26.29 -15.95
N GLU A 373 0.62 -26.89 -15.44
CA GLU A 373 1.61 -27.61 -16.25
C GLU A 373 1.12 -29.02 -16.61
N THR A 374 1.13 -29.31 -17.90
CA THR A 374 0.54 -30.51 -18.52
C THR A 374 1.55 -31.33 -19.32
N ASP A 375 2.81 -30.89 -19.44
CA ASP A 375 3.86 -31.70 -20.05
C ASP A 375 4.40 -32.71 -19.03
N GLU A 376 4.13 -33.99 -19.25
CA GLU A 376 4.58 -35.10 -18.40
C GLU A 376 6.12 -35.19 -18.26
N GLN A 377 6.86 -34.58 -19.19
CA GLN A 377 8.32 -34.51 -19.15
C GLN A 377 8.84 -33.35 -18.29
N ASP A 378 8.00 -32.36 -17.99
CA ASP A 378 8.40 -31.27 -17.11
C ASP A 378 8.55 -31.78 -15.67
N PRO A 379 9.65 -31.47 -14.96
CA PRO A 379 9.80 -31.86 -13.55
C PRO A 379 8.66 -31.38 -12.66
N CYS A 380 8.05 -30.25 -13.00
CA CYS A 380 6.92 -29.60 -12.33
C CYS A 380 5.57 -30.01 -12.92
N TYR A 381 5.46 -31.20 -13.55
CA TYR A 381 4.17 -31.72 -14.02
C TYR A 381 3.07 -31.59 -12.96
N HIS A 382 1.92 -31.02 -13.36
CA HIS A 382 0.78 -30.63 -12.52
C HIS A 382 0.99 -29.47 -11.52
N ALA A 383 2.12 -28.76 -11.58
CA ALA A 383 2.29 -27.49 -10.86
C ALA A 383 1.41 -26.37 -11.46
N LEU A 384 1.15 -25.33 -10.68
CA LEU A 384 0.57 -24.07 -11.15
C LEU A 384 1.68 -23.03 -11.31
N LEU A 385 2.24 -22.96 -12.52
CA LEU A 385 3.43 -22.18 -12.84
C LEU A 385 3.13 -20.72 -13.18
N MET A 386 4.10 -19.86 -12.91
CA MET A 386 4.01 -18.42 -13.16
C MET A 386 3.77 -18.10 -14.63
N TRP A 387 2.73 -17.30 -14.89
CA TRP A 387 2.43 -16.75 -16.20
C TRP A 387 3.28 -15.52 -16.54
N ASP A 388 3.75 -15.45 -17.79
CA ASP A 388 4.40 -14.29 -18.39
C ASP A 388 3.49 -13.66 -19.45
N MET A 389 2.94 -12.48 -19.16
CA MET A 389 2.06 -11.75 -20.09
C MET A 389 2.78 -11.26 -21.35
N THR A 390 4.09 -11.02 -21.30
CA THR A 390 4.87 -10.55 -22.44
C THR A 390 4.99 -11.68 -23.47
N ASN A 391 5.37 -12.87 -23.02
CA ASN A 391 5.54 -14.03 -23.90
C ASN A 391 4.28 -14.88 -24.07
N LYS A 392 3.23 -14.61 -23.27
CA LYS A 392 1.90 -15.24 -23.34
C LYS A 392 1.97 -16.74 -23.14
N ARG A 393 2.76 -17.15 -22.14
CA ARG A 393 2.97 -18.53 -21.72
C ARG A 393 3.46 -18.57 -20.29
N ARG A 394 3.29 -19.71 -19.63
CA ARG A 394 3.92 -20.01 -18.34
C ARG A 394 5.44 -20.18 -18.48
N ILE A 395 6.15 -19.85 -17.40
CA ILE A 395 7.57 -20.12 -17.20
C ILE A 395 7.70 -21.57 -16.72
N ASN A 396 8.48 -22.39 -17.42
CA ASN A 396 8.67 -23.81 -17.11
C ASN A 396 10.08 -24.28 -17.50
N SER A 397 10.40 -25.57 -17.31
CA SER A 397 11.76 -26.09 -17.49
C SER A 397 12.30 -25.93 -18.92
N THR A 398 11.42 -25.80 -19.92
CA THR A 398 11.78 -25.62 -21.34
C THR A 398 11.77 -24.15 -21.78
N PHE A 399 11.28 -23.25 -20.93
CA PHE A 399 11.14 -21.83 -21.24
C PHE A 399 11.28 -20.96 -20.00
N ASN A 400 12.46 -20.36 -19.89
CA ASN A 400 12.71 -19.20 -19.06
C ASN A 400 13.61 -18.22 -19.84
N PRO A 401 13.09 -17.08 -20.31
CA PRO A 401 13.91 -16.10 -21.02
C PRO A 401 14.68 -15.16 -20.06
N TYR A 402 14.51 -15.34 -18.74
CA TYR A 402 15.06 -14.50 -17.67
C TYR A 402 16.23 -15.19 -16.95
N PHE A 403 16.90 -14.46 -16.06
CA PHE A 403 18.12 -14.93 -15.39
C PHE A 403 17.81 -15.88 -14.20
N GLU A 404 16.66 -15.71 -13.57
CA GLU A 404 16.25 -16.41 -12.38
C GLU A 404 15.71 -17.82 -12.71
N ASP A 405 16.58 -18.84 -12.81
CA ASP A 405 16.08 -20.17 -13.23
C ASP A 405 15.18 -20.87 -12.19
N TRP A 406 15.17 -20.43 -10.93
CA TRP A 406 14.29 -20.99 -9.88
C TRP A 406 12.80 -20.72 -10.15
N TRP A 407 12.46 -19.74 -11.00
CA TRP A 407 11.09 -19.48 -11.46
C TRP A 407 10.44 -20.63 -12.22
N THR A 408 11.25 -21.56 -12.73
CA THR A 408 10.77 -22.77 -13.41
C THR A 408 10.37 -23.89 -12.44
N GLY A 409 10.73 -23.76 -11.16
CA GLY A 409 10.68 -24.84 -10.17
C GLY A 409 9.35 -25.06 -9.47
N GLY A 410 8.31 -24.29 -9.80
CA GLY A 410 6.94 -24.44 -9.28
C GLY A 410 6.76 -24.25 -7.76
N SER A 411 7.78 -23.76 -7.07
CA SER A 411 7.77 -23.46 -5.62
C SER A 411 8.41 -22.09 -5.38
N ASP A 412 8.81 -21.82 -4.14
CA ASP A 412 9.00 -20.47 -3.62
C ASP A 412 7.68 -19.68 -3.66
N ASP A 413 7.66 -18.46 -3.10
CA ASP A 413 6.43 -17.67 -3.00
C ASP A 413 5.68 -17.49 -4.35
N PRO A 414 6.37 -17.17 -5.47
CA PRO A 414 5.72 -17.06 -6.78
C PRO A 414 5.11 -18.36 -7.31
N GLY A 415 5.73 -19.51 -7.02
CA GLY A 415 5.29 -20.81 -7.53
C GLY A 415 4.06 -21.37 -6.82
N LEU A 416 3.87 -21.00 -5.54
CA LEU A 416 2.74 -21.46 -4.72
C LEU A 416 1.57 -20.48 -4.68
N ALA A 417 1.79 -19.21 -5.00
CA ALA A 417 0.79 -18.15 -4.95
C ALA A 417 -0.49 -18.47 -5.74
N SER A 418 -0.36 -19.01 -6.96
CA SER A 418 -1.51 -19.30 -7.83
C SER A 418 -2.40 -20.40 -7.26
N GLY A 419 -1.79 -21.44 -6.68
CA GLY A 419 -2.50 -22.53 -6.02
C GLY A 419 -3.19 -22.09 -4.73
N LEU A 420 -2.54 -21.20 -3.97
CA LEU A 420 -3.12 -20.61 -2.77
C LEU A 420 -4.40 -19.83 -3.08
N PHE A 421 -4.35 -18.92 -4.07
CA PHE A 421 -5.55 -18.20 -4.51
C PHE A 421 -6.65 -19.14 -5.00
N LEU A 422 -6.30 -20.13 -5.84
CA LEU A 422 -7.27 -21.05 -6.43
C LEU A 422 -7.98 -21.89 -5.36
N ALA A 423 -7.24 -22.35 -4.33
CA ALA A 423 -7.79 -23.09 -3.20
C ALA A 423 -8.77 -22.24 -2.39
N GLU A 424 -8.33 -21.06 -1.90
CA GLU A 424 -9.17 -20.15 -1.11
C GLU A 424 -10.41 -19.70 -1.89
N LYS A 425 -10.29 -19.41 -3.20
CA LYS A 425 -11.44 -19.06 -4.05
C LYS A 425 -12.49 -20.16 -4.04
N ASN A 426 -12.07 -21.42 -4.13
CA ASN A 426 -12.97 -22.58 -4.18
C ASN A 426 -13.60 -22.93 -2.81
N VAL A 427 -13.08 -22.40 -1.69
CA VAL A 427 -13.77 -22.46 -0.38
C VAL A 427 -15.11 -21.71 -0.39
N TYR A 428 -15.18 -20.62 -1.17
CA TYR A 428 -16.36 -19.76 -1.27
C TYR A 428 -17.20 -20.06 -2.52
N ARG A 429 -16.55 -20.22 -3.67
CA ARG A 429 -17.19 -20.34 -5.00
C ARG A 429 -16.63 -21.55 -5.76
N PRO A 430 -16.99 -22.78 -5.34
CA PRO A 430 -16.46 -24.01 -5.93
C PRO A 430 -16.80 -24.13 -7.42
N GLN A 431 -15.84 -24.56 -8.23
CA GLN A 431 -15.99 -24.82 -9.66
C GLN A 431 -15.29 -26.13 -10.04
N GLU A 432 -16.02 -27.04 -10.67
CA GLU A 432 -15.56 -28.42 -10.91
C GLU A 432 -14.21 -28.51 -11.65
N LYS A 433 -14.00 -27.70 -12.69
CA LYS A 433 -12.73 -27.70 -13.43
C LYS A 433 -11.54 -27.23 -12.57
N GLU A 434 -11.77 -26.23 -11.73
CA GLU A 434 -10.76 -25.69 -10.82
C GLU A 434 -10.42 -26.71 -9.72
N LEU A 435 -11.44 -27.40 -9.20
CA LEU A 435 -11.30 -28.47 -8.21
C LEU A 435 -10.52 -29.68 -8.74
N GLN A 436 -10.73 -30.07 -10.01
CA GLN A 436 -9.95 -31.12 -10.66
C GLN A 436 -8.46 -30.73 -10.78
N VAL A 437 -8.18 -29.48 -11.16
CA VAL A 437 -6.81 -28.95 -11.20
C VAL A 437 -6.18 -28.92 -9.81
N LEU A 438 -6.90 -28.43 -8.80
CA LEU A 438 -6.43 -28.43 -7.40
C LEU A 438 -6.13 -29.83 -6.89
N ASN A 439 -6.96 -30.82 -7.22
CA ASN A 439 -6.71 -32.21 -6.84
C ASN A 439 -5.38 -32.72 -7.42
N LEU A 440 -5.15 -32.50 -8.72
CA LEU A 440 -3.90 -32.91 -9.37
C LEU A 440 -2.68 -32.11 -8.85
N PHE A 441 -2.85 -30.82 -8.61
CA PHE A 441 -1.81 -29.98 -8.00
C PHE A 441 -1.41 -30.49 -6.61
N VAL A 442 -2.38 -30.85 -5.77
CA VAL A 442 -2.11 -31.41 -4.45
C VAL A 442 -1.48 -32.81 -4.55
N GLU A 443 -2.12 -33.72 -5.28
CA GLU A 443 -1.72 -35.14 -5.33
C GLU A 443 -0.40 -35.37 -6.07
N ASP A 444 -0.23 -34.74 -7.23
CA ASP A 444 0.90 -35.03 -8.13
C ASP A 444 2.06 -34.06 -7.94
N PHE A 445 1.78 -32.79 -7.63
CA PHE A 445 2.85 -31.81 -7.43
C PHE A 445 3.23 -31.66 -5.96
N ILE A 446 2.33 -31.16 -5.09
CA ILE A 446 2.68 -30.86 -3.69
C ILE A 446 3.17 -32.12 -2.96
N ILE A 447 2.39 -33.21 -2.99
CA ILE A 447 2.71 -34.42 -2.22
C ILE A 447 3.86 -35.21 -2.84
N LYS A 448 3.80 -35.49 -4.14
CA LYS A 448 4.74 -36.43 -4.79
C LYS A 448 6.06 -35.80 -5.23
N ARG A 449 6.11 -34.49 -5.51
CA ARG A 449 7.26 -33.84 -6.15
C ARG A 449 7.90 -32.76 -5.28
N LEU A 450 7.08 -31.92 -4.67
CA LEU A 450 7.54 -30.80 -3.86
C LEU A 450 7.91 -31.20 -2.44
N THR A 451 7.16 -32.15 -1.87
CA THR A 451 7.37 -32.63 -0.50
C THR A 451 8.28 -33.85 -0.50
N GLU A 452 9.33 -33.81 0.30
CA GLU A 452 10.21 -34.97 0.49
C GLU A 452 9.48 -36.14 1.16
N GLN A 453 9.64 -37.34 0.60
CA GLN A 453 9.05 -38.57 1.12
C GLN A 453 10.11 -39.61 1.55
N PRO A 454 9.94 -40.27 2.72
CA PRO A 454 8.90 -40.04 3.73
C PRO A 454 9.17 -38.74 4.52
N GLY A 455 8.14 -37.92 4.73
CA GLY A 455 8.28 -36.69 5.51
C GLY A 455 7.36 -35.57 5.06
N TRP A 456 7.66 -34.37 5.56
CA TRP A 456 6.85 -33.16 5.37
C TRP A 456 7.71 -31.95 4.99
N ARG A 457 8.92 -32.18 4.50
CA ARG A 457 9.84 -31.11 4.11
C ARG A 457 9.44 -30.56 2.74
N VAL A 458 9.14 -29.27 2.69
CA VAL A 458 8.74 -28.56 1.47
C VAL A 458 9.98 -27.94 0.83
N HIS A 459 10.30 -28.33 -0.40
CA HIS A 459 11.47 -27.83 -1.11
C HIS A 459 11.22 -26.46 -1.75
N ARG A 460 12.29 -25.67 -1.88
CA ARG A 460 12.25 -24.38 -2.56
C ARG A 460 12.05 -24.47 -4.09
N MET A 461 12.35 -25.61 -4.71
CA MET A 461 12.12 -25.85 -6.14
C MET A 461 12.00 -27.34 -6.48
N VAL A 462 11.43 -27.64 -7.65
CA VAL A 462 11.39 -28.98 -8.25
C VAL A 462 12.10 -28.97 -9.62
N PRO A 463 12.96 -29.95 -9.93
CA PRO A 463 13.44 -31.01 -9.05
C PRO A 463 14.52 -30.46 -8.09
N TRP A 464 14.36 -30.78 -6.81
CA TRP A 464 15.27 -30.46 -5.70
C TRP A 464 16.77 -30.64 -5.99
N TYR A 465 17.18 -31.69 -6.70
CA TYR A 465 18.60 -32.02 -6.95
C TYR A 465 19.26 -31.28 -8.13
N THR A 466 18.56 -30.36 -8.82
CA THR A 466 19.08 -29.70 -10.05
C THR A 466 19.39 -28.21 -9.85
N MET A 467 19.67 -27.78 -8.61
CA MET A 467 20.10 -26.41 -8.36
C MET A 467 21.37 -26.03 -9.12
N PHE A 468 21.35 -24.86 -9.75
CA PHE A 468 22.39 -24.29 -10.61
C PHE A 468 23.13 -23.14 -9.88
N GLU A 469 24.35 -22.81 -10.32
CA GLU A 469 25.14 -21.69 -9.77
C GLU A 469 24.44 -20.33 -9.96
N PRO A 470 24.50 -19.38 -8.99
CA PRO A 470 25.33 -19.39 -7.78
C PRO A 470 24.69 -20.13 -6.59
N TRP A 471 23.56 -20.81 -6.81
CA TRP A 471 22.79 -21.45 -5.76
C TRP A 471 23.12 -22.94 -5.56
N ALA A 472 23.87 -23.54 -6.48
CA ALA A 472 24.47 -24.86 -6.29
C ALA A 472 25.33 -24.85 -5.01
N GLY A 473 25.09 -25.81 -4.11
CA GLY A 473 25.73 -25.84 -2.79
C GLY A 473 25.25 -24.80 -1.77
N ARG A 474 24.28 -23.92 -2.13
CA ARG A 474 23.61 -23.00 -1.20
C ARG A 474 22.21 -23.45 -0.76
N GLY A 475 21.76 -24.66 -1.13
CA GLY A 475 20.45 -25.14 -0.72
C GLY A 475 19.69 -26.06 -1.68
N ALA A 476 20.33 -26.99 -2.39
CA ALA A 476 19.55 -28.02 -3.12
C ALA A 476 18.64 -28.85 -2.18
N ASP A 477 19.05 -28.96 -0.90
CA ASP A 477 18.28 -29.53 0.20
C ASP A 477 17.53 -28.45 1.02
N ASP A 478 17.29 -27.26 0.46
CA ASP A 478 16.68 -26.11 1.12
C ASP A 478 15.19 -26.35 1.38
N VAL A 479 14.95 -26.68 2.64
CA VAL A 479 13.65 -26.88 3.27
C VAL A 479 13.42 -25.80 4.33
N TRP A 480 14.29 -24.78 4.36
CA TRP A 480 14.32 -23.79 5.42
C TRP A 480 13.44 -22.58 5.12
N ARG A 481 13.01 -22.34 3.88
CA ARG A 481 12.11 -21.20 3.60
C ARG A 481 10.69 -21.42 4.18
N ALA A 482 10.45 -20.89 5.38
CA ALA A 482 9.19 -21.03 6.11
C ALA A 482 7.96 -20.51 5.33
N PHE A 483 8.11 -19.46 4.52
CA PHE A 483 7.04 -18.93 3.68
C PHE A 483 6.39 -20.00 2.79
N ASN A 484 7.19 -20.92 2.22
CA ASN A 484 6.68 -21.99 1.36
C ASN A 484 5.70 -22.92 2.10
N TYR A 485 5.99 -23.21 3.37
CA TYR A 485 5.13 -24.05 4.19
C TYR A 485 3.78 -23.38 4.44
N VAL A 486 3.77 -22.06 4.71
CA VAL A 486 2.52 -21.34 4.99
C VAL A 486 1.53 -21.47 3.84
N HIS A 487 1.99 -21.34 2.60
CA HIS A 487 1.14 -21.51 1.42
C HIS A 487 0.60 -22.93 1.31
N VAL A 488 1.46 -23.94 1.51
CA VAL A 488 1.03 -25.36 1.50
C VAL A 488 0.04 -25.66 2.62
N ILE A 489 0.28 -25.17 3.84
CA ILE A 489 -0.61 -25.35 5.00
C ILE A 489 -1.98 -24.75 4.71
N ASN A 490 -2.03 -23.53 4.16
CA ASN A 490 -3.28 -22.89 3.77
C ASN A 490 -4.00 -23.65 2.67
N ILE A 491 -3.30 -24.11 1.62
CA ILE A 491 -3.89 -24.95 0.57
C ILE A 491 -4.51 -26.23 1.17
N MET A 492 -3.80 -26.94 2.07
CA MET A 492 -4.34 -28.13 2.71
C MET A 492 -5.56 -27.81 3.57
N ARG A 493 -5.54 -26.71 4.32
CA ARG A 493 -6.68 -26.26 5.13
C ARG A 493 -7.88 -25.91 4.24
N ASP A 494 -7.67 -25.26 3.11
CA ASP A 494 -8.72 -24.90 2.17
C ASP A 494 -9.32 -26.14 1.49
N MET A 495 -8.49 -27.13 1.13
CA MET A 495 -8.98 -28.43 0.66
C MET A 495 -9.82 -29.17 1.71
N TYR A 496 -9.45 -29.07 2.99
CA TYR A 496 -10.28 -29.56 4.10
C TYR A 496 -11.65 -28.86 4.11
N LEU A 497 -11.69 -27.52 4.04
CA LEU A 497 -12.95 -26.75 4.05
C LEU A 497 -13.82 -27.04 2.83
N ILE A 498 -13.22 -27.13 1.65
CA ILE A 498 -13.89 -27.50 0.40
C ILE A 498 -14.53 -28.88 0.55
N GLN A 499 -13.76 -29.88 0.97
CA GLN A 499 -14.26 -31.25 1.05
C GLN A 499 -15.31 -31.41 2.15
N LYS A 500 -15.11 -30.76 3.30
CA LYS A 500 -16.06 -30.81 4.43
C LYS A 500 -17.44 -30.30 4.01
N LYS A 501 -17.49 -29.25 3.18
CA LYS A 501 -18.74 -28.67 2.68
C LYS A 501 -19.35 -29.51 1.56
N ASN A 502 -18.55 -29.86 0.55
CA ASN A 502 -19.07 -30.33 -0.75
C ASN A 502 -19.09 -31.86 -0.93
N GLN A 503 -18.35 -32.63 -0.13
CA GLN A 503 -18.28 -34.10 -0.20
C GLN A 503 -17.99 -34.64 -1.62
N ILE A 504 -16.92 -34.13 -2.25
CA ILE A 504 -16.58 -34.43 -3.64
C ILE A 504 -15.94 -35.83 -3.72
N PRO A 505 -16.46 -36.76 -4.54
CA PRO A 505 -16.06 -38.18 -4.50
C PRO A 505 -14.60 -38.49 -4.86
N TYR A 506 -13.95 -37.64 -5.66
CA TYR A 506 -12.57 -37.87 -6.12
C TYR A 506 -11.52 -37.18 -5.24
N LEU A 507 -11.92 -36.34 -4.29
CA LEU A 507 -11.02 -35.75 -3.31
C LEU A 507 -10.79 -36.72 -2.14
N ARG A 508 -9.71 -36.51 -1.40
CA ARG A 508 -9.46 -37.25 -0.15
C ARG A 508 -10.55 -36.93 0.87
N GLU A 509 -10.62 -37.75 1.92
CA GLU A 509 -11.43 -37.43 3.09
C GLU A 509 -10.96 -36.10 3.71
N SER A 510 -11.91 -35.26 4.12
CA SER A 510 -11.61 -33.90 4.61
C SER A 510 -10.57 -33.88 5.74
N THR A 511 -10.68 -34.81 6.69
CA THR A 511 -9.77 -34.91 7.84
C THR A 511 -8.34 -35.30 7.45
N GLN A 512 -8.12 -35.92 6.28
CA GLN A 512 -6.77 -36.21 5.79
C GLN A 512 -6.04 -34.92 5.42
N TYR A 513 -6.70 -33.99 4.72
CA TYR A 513 -6.10 -32.68 4.40
C TYR A 513 -5.79 -31.88 5.68
N LEU A 514 -6.70 -31.90 6.66
CA LEU A 514 -6.48 -31.21 7.93
C LEU A 514 -5.27 -31.80 8.70
N LYS A 515 -5.11 -33.13 8.67
CA LYS A 515 -3.94 -33.79 9.26
C LYS A 515 -2.65 -33.42 8.53
N MET A 516 -2.68 -33.28 7.20
CA MET A 516 -1.53 -32.78 6.43
C MET A 516 -1.17 -31.36 6.82
N ALA A 517 -2.15 -30.44 6.94
CA ALA A 517 -1.91 -29.07 7.38
C ALA A 517 -1.20 -29.01 8.75
N TYR A 518 -1.62 -29.87 9.68
CA TYR A 518 -0.95 -30.05 10.97
C TYR A 518 0.51 -30.52 10.84
N GLU A 519 0.78 -31.55 10.05
CA GLU A 519 2.15 -32.08 9.90
C GLU A 519 3.08 -31.08 9.19
N TYR A 520 2.60 -30.37 8.16
CA TYR A 520 3.36 -29.28 7.54
C TYR A 520 3.61 -28.11 8.50
N THR A 521 2.66 -27.79 9.39
CA THR A 521 2.88 -26.77 10.42
C THR A 521 3.95 -27.20 11.40
N LYS A 522 3.94 -28.46 11.84
CA LYS A 522 5.02 -29.01 12.67
C LYS A 522 6.36 -28.96 11.97
N ALA A 523 6.41 -29.30 10.69
CA ALA A 523 7.62 -29.19 9.88
C ALA A 523 8.12 -27.74 9.87
N MET A 524 7.27 -26.77 9.51
CA MET A 524 7.60 -25.34 9.46
C MET A 524 8.25 -24.82 10.76
N PHE A 525 7.76 -25.24 11.92
CA PHE A 525 8.28 -24.80 13.22
C PHE A 525 9.46 -25.63 13.76
N ASN A 526 9.72 -26.81 13.20
CA ASN A 526 10.86 -27.65 13.58
C ASN A 526 12.09 -27.43 12.70
N TYR A 527 11.92 -26.89 11.50
CA TYR A 527 13.00 -26.53 10.60
C TYR A 527 13.34 -25.02 10.71
N TRP A 528 14.61 -24.65 10.51
CA TRP A 528 15.05 -23.24 10.61
C TRP A 528 14.53 -22.41 9.42
N MET A 529 14.38 -21.09 9.57
CA MET A 529 13.92 -20.14 8.54
C MET A 529 15.08 -19.48 7.78
N PHE A 530 16.28 -19.56 8.34
CA PHE A 530 17.52 -19.04 7.80
C PHE A 530 18.69 -19.96 8.17
N PRO A 531 19.80 -19.97 7.41
CA PRO A 531 20.97 -20.81 7.69
C PRO A 531 21.61 -20.61 9.08
N ASP A 532 21.28 -19.52 9.78
CA ASP A 532 21.78 -19.13 11.11
C ASP A 532 20.90 -19.59 12.29
N GLY A 533 19.76 -20.24 12.02
CA GLY A 533 18.98 -20.98 13.02
C GLY A 533 17.80 -20.24 13.65
N VAL A 534 17.52 -18.99 13.26
CA VAL A 534 16.26 -18.30 13.65
C VAL A 534 15.14 -18.72 12.69
N GLY A 535 14.01 -19.14 13.23
CA GLY A 535 12.96 -19.87 12.52
C GLY A 535 11.62 -19.15 12.42
N ALA A 536 10.60 -19.91 12.01
CA ALA A 536 9.20 -19.49 12.04
C ALA A 536 8.71 -19.05 13.42
N SER A 537 9.46 -19.28 14.51
CA SER A 537 9.11 -18.83 15.86
C SER A 537 9.25 -17.32 16.09
N GLU A 538 10.05 -16.62 15.28
CA GLU A 538 10.41 -15.21 15.52
C GLU A 538 10.09 -14.27 14.35
N TYR A 539 9.79 -14.80 13.16
CA TYR A 539 9.41 -14.01 11.98
C TYR A 539 7.95 -14.22 11.59
N GLY A 540 7.25 -13.17 11.20
CA GLY A 540 5.90 -13.27 10.61
C GLY A 540 5.98 -13.64 9.13
N ASN A 541 5.19 -14.61 8.69
CA ASN A 541 5.17 -15.06 7.30
C ASN A 541 3.88 -14.64 6.57
N MET A 542 3.98 -14.46 5.25
CA MET A 542 2.86 -14.06 4.38
C MET A 542 1.71 -15.08 4.44
N GLY A 543 0.55 -14.65 4.93
CA GLY A 543 -0.64 -15.49 5.04
C GLY A 543 -0.66 -16.39 6.28
N GLU A 544 0.30 -16.23 7.19
CA GLU A 544 0.41 -17.06 8.40
C GLU A 544 -0.70 -16.78 9.41
N MET A 545 -1.39 -15.63 9.31
CA MET A 545 -2.47 -15.25 10.23
C MET A 545 -3.56 -16.32 10.40
N THR A 546 -3.75 -17.19 9.40
CA THR A 546 -4.76 -18.26 9.44
C THR A 546 -4.41 -19.38 10.44
N LEU A 547 -3.12 -19.63 10.68
CA LEU A 547 -2.65 -20.68 11.58
C LEU A 547 -3.08 -20.41 13.03
N PRO A 548 -2.68 -19.28 13.67
CA PRO A 548 -3.04 -19.01 15.05
C PRO A 548 -4.54 -18.77 15.25
N LEU A 549 -5.25 -18.33 14.21
CA LEU A 549 -6.68 -18.01 14.29
C LEU A 549 -7.59 -19.23 14.07
N TYR A 550 -7.21 -20.19 13.22
CA TYR A 550 -8.15 -21.24 12.79
C TYR A 550 -7.64 -22.67 12.91
N LEU A 551 -6.36 -22.96 12.61
CA LEU A 551 -5.91 -24.35 12.44
C LEU A 551 -6.14 -25.21 13.70
N ALA A 552 -5.79 -24.70 14.88
CA ALA A 552 -5.99 -25.44 16.13
C ALA A 552 -7.48 -25.67 16.44
N GLN A 553 -8.35 -24.70 16.11
CA GLN A 553 -9.79 -24.82 16.32
C GLN A 553 -10.41 -25.84 15.35
N ASP A 554 -9.96 -25.86 14.10
CA ASP A 554 -10.42 -26.85 13.11
C ASP A 554 -10.03 -28.27 13.53
N LEU A 555 -8.80 -28.47 14.04
CA LEU A 555 -8.35 -29.75 14.61
C LEU A 555 -9.21 -30.19 15.79
N GLU A 556 -9.50 -29.28 16.71
CA GLU A 556 -10.33 -29.57 17.89
C GLU A 556 -11.77 -29.96 17.51
N LYS A 557 -12.38 -29.25 16.53
CA LYS A 557 -13.72 -29.56 16.01
C LYS A 557 -13.83 -30.95 15.40
N GLU A 558 -12.76 -31.44 14.76
CA GLU A 558 -12.70 -32.80 14.19
C GLU A 558 -12.25 -33.86 15.21
N GLY A 559 -12.00 -33.48 16.47
CA GLY A 559 -11.63 -34.40 17.55
C GLY A 559 -10.13 -34.73 17.65
N PHE A 560 -9.26 -34.02 16.92
CA PHE A 560 -7.80 -34.14 17.00
C PHE A 560 -7.25 -33.35 18.20
N VAL A 561 -7.69 -33.72 19.41
CA VAL A 561 -7.43 -32.96 20.64
C VAL A 561 -5.93 -32.84 20.96
N GLN A 562 -5.13 -33.89 20.72
CA GLN A 562 -3.69 -33.84 20.97
C GLN A 562 -3.00 -32.89 19.98
N GLU A 563 -3.32 -33.02 18.70
CA GLU A 563 -2.78 -32.17 17.64
C GLU A 563 -3.15 -30.71 17.85
N ALA A 564 -4.40 -30.43 18.24
CA ALA A 564 -4.86 -29.09 18.59
C ALA A 564 -4.06 -28.51 19.77
N ALA A 565 -3.81 -29.31 20.81
CA ALA A 565 -3.00 -28.89 21.95
C ALA A 565 -1.54 -28.59 21.56
N GLU A 566 -0.93 -29.40 20.68
CA GLU A 566 0.41 -29.15 20.14
C GLU A 566 0.45 -27.84 19.33
N MET A 567 -0.53 -27.60 18.45
CA MET A 567 -0.64 -26.36 17.67
C MET A 567 -0.84 -25.14 18.59
N ASN A 568 -1.71 -25.25 19.59
CA ASN A 568 -1.93 -24.19 20.56
C ASN A 568 -0.62 -23.82 21.29
N ALA A 569 0.16 -24.79 21.74
CA ALA A 569 1.43 -24.53 22.42
C ALA A 569 2.46 -23.83 21.53
N ILE A 570 2.57 -24.22 20.25
CA ILE A 570 3.45 -23.57 19.28
C ILE A 570 3.02 -22.13 19.05
N PHE A 571 1.72 -21.91 18.80
CA PHE A 571 1.21 -20.59 18.48
C PHE A 571 1.26 -19.63 19.68
N ASP A 572 0.95 -20.12 20.87
CA ASP A 572 1.03 -19.32 22.09
C ASP A 572 2.47 -18.90 22.37
N LYS A 573 3.46 -19.79 22.17
CA LYS A 573 4.88 -19.44 22.34
C LYS A 573 5.28 -18.27 21.43
N LYS A 574 4.91 -18.32 20.14
CA LYS A 574 5.19 -17.24 19.19
C LYS A 574 4.40 -15.96 19.51
N ALA A 575 3.14 -16.08 19.91
CA ALA A 575 2.34 -14.93 20.32
C ALA A 575 2.96 -14.17 21.50
N HIS A 576 3.49 -14.90 22.50
CA HIS A 576 4.17 -14.27 23.65
C HIS A 576 5.50 -13.62 23.26
N PHE A 577 6.23 -14.17 22.28
CA PHE A 577 7.41 -13.52 21.72
C PHE A 577 7.05 -12.19 21.04
N PHE A 578 6.05 -12.18 20.15
CA PHE A 578 5.61 -10.92 19.54
C PHE A 578 5.08 -9.92 20.56
N ALA A 579 4.40 -10.39 21.61
CA ALA A 579 3.93 -9.53 22.70
C ALA A 579 5.04 -8.93 23.57
N SER A 580 6.27 -9.46 23.54
CA SER A 580 7.40 -8.88 24.27
C SER A 580 8.14 -7.78 23.52
N GLU A 581 7.85 -7.62 22.22
CA GLU A 581 8.49 -6.64 21.34
C GLU A 581 7.53 -5.48 21.03
N ASN A 582 8.04 -4.25 20.90
CA ASN A 582 7.19 -3.11 20.52
C ASN A 582 6.77 -3.15 19.05
N PHE A 583 7.68 -3.60 18.18
CA PHE A 583 7.52 -3.62 16.72
C PHE A 583 8.08 -4.92 16.11
N PRO A 584 7.47 -6.09 16.36
CA PRO A 584 7.94 -7.39 15.85
C PRO A 584 7.63 -7.62 14.36
N PHE A 585 7.83 -6.58 13.54
CA PHE A 585 7.53 -6.56 12.12
C PHE A 585 8.76 -6.83 11.24
N GLY A 586 9.74 -7.56 11.77
CA GLY A 586 10.95 -7.93 11.04
C GLY A 586 10.66 -8.86 9.86
N SER A 587 11.50 -8.78 8.84
CA SER A 587 11.45 -9.58 7.59
C SER A 587 12.87 -9.84 7.08
N GLU A 588 13.01 -10.56 5.96
CA GLU A 588 14.26 -10.70 5.21
C GLU A 588 14.75 -9.36 4.61
N MET A 589 13.83 -8.41 4.43
CA MET A 589 14.13 -7.03 4.08
C MET A 589 14.32 -6.19 5.35
N VAL A 590 15.24 -5.23 5.32
CA VAL A 590 15.44 -4.28 6.42
C VAL A 590 14.13 -3.58 6.84
N TYR A 591 13.27 -3.28 5.87
CA TYR A 591 11.96 -2.68 6.07
C TYR A 591 10.97 -3.11 4.98
N ASP A 592 9.90 -3.79 5.36
CA ASP A 592 8.73 -4.07 4.53
C ASP A 592 7.47 -4.25 5.40
N SER A 593 6.36 -4.62 4.77
CA SER A 593 5.05 -4.83 5.40
C SER A 593 4.72 -6.32 5.62
N THR A 594 5.66 -7.22 5.37
CA THR A 594 5.44 -8.67 5.20
C THR A 594 4.86 -9.36 6.44
N ALA A 595 5.16 -8.85 7.63
CA ALA A 595 4.78 -9.49 8.88
C ALA A 595 3.46 -8.98 9.51
N PHE A 596 2.85 -7.92 8.96
CA PHE A 596 1.78 -7.17 9.65
C PHE A 596 0.56 -8.02 10.01
N GLU A 597 0.04 -8.81 9.08
CA GLU A 597 -1.12 -9.67 9.28
C GLU A 597 -0.81 -10.87 10.17
N ALA A 598 0.39 -11.46 10.03
CA ALA A 598 0.82 -12.57 10.87
C ALA A 598 0.92 -12.13 12.33
N VAL A 599 1.65 -11.05 12.59
CA VAL A 599 1.81 -10.46 13.94
C VAL A 599 0.44 -10.08 14.52
N TYR A 600 -0.43 -9.46 13.72
CA TYR A 600 -1.79 -9.15 14.15
C TYR A 600 -2.58 -10.41 14.54
N GLY A 601 -2.53 -11.47 13.72
CA GLY A 601 -3.22 -12.74 14.00
C GLY A 601 -2.78 -13.39 15.32
N TYR A 602 -1.47 -13.36 15.62
CA TYR A 602 -0.95 -13.82 16.91
C TYR A 602 -1.34 -12.90 18.07
N GLY A 603 -1.34 -11.58 17.87
CA GLY A 603 -1.84 -10.61 18.86
C GLY A 603 -3.32 -10.87 19.19
N LYS A 604 -4.16 -11.06 18.17
CA LYS A 604 -5.59 -11.37 18.31
C LYS A 604 -5.83 -12.68 19.05
N ARG A 605 -5.03 -13.71 18.77
CA ARG A 605 -5.12 -15.01 19.45
C ARG A 605 -5.04 -14.88 20.98
N ILE A 606 -4.12 -14.06 21.49
CA ILE A 606 -3.95 -13.83 22.93
C ILE A 606 -4.62 -12.54 23.43
N GLN A 607 -5.39 -11.86 22.56
CA GLN A 607 -6.08 -10.59 22.85
C GLN A 607 -5.12 -9.51 23.38
N ASN A 608 -3.92 -9.41 22.78
CA ASN A 608 -2.94 -8.40 23.14
C ASN A 608 -3.19 -7.11 22.35
N GLU A 609 -3.84 -6.15 23.02
CA GLU A 609 -4.18 -4.84 22.46
C GLU A 609 -2.96 -4.05 21.97
N HIS A 610 -1.82 -4.16 22.65
CA HIS A 610 -0.59 -3.47 22.23
C HIS A 610 -0.13 -3.95 20.85
N VAL A 611 -0.05 -5.27 20.64
CA VAL A 611 0.38 -5.87 19.37
C VAL A 611 -0.64 -5.58 18.26
N MET A 612 -1.93 -5.78 18.54
CA MET A 612 -3.01 -5.56 17.57
C MET A 612 -3.03 -4.10 17.09
N LYS A 613 -2.97 -3.15 18.02
CA LYS A 613 -2.91 -1.72 17.74
C LYS A 613 -1.65 -1.33 16.98
N ALA A 614 -0.48 -1.83 17.39
CA ALA A 614 0.78 -1.53 16.72
C ALA A 614 0.74 -2.00 15.25
N ALA A 615 0.26 -3.22 15.00
CA ALA A 615 0.15 -3.78 13.64
C ALA A 615 -0.86 -3.01 12.78
N ALA A 616 -2.01 -2.62 13.35
CA ALA A 616 -3.00 -1.83 12.62
C ALA A 616 -2.52 -0.41 12.31
N LYS A 617 -1.86 0.27 13.26
CA LYS A 617 -1.26 1.60 13.02
C LYS A 617 -0.14 1.55 11.99
N ALA A 618 0.77 0.57 12.08
CA ALA A 618 1.82 0.37 11.09
C ALA A 618 1.19 0.10 9.71
N SER A 619 0.21 -0.81 9.60
CA SER A 619 -0.51 -1.06 8.36
C SER A 619 -1.18 0.19 7.77
N PHE A 620 -1.73 1.08 8.61
CA PHE A 620 -2.36 2.32 8.14
C PHE A 620 -1.34 3.31 7.57
N ALA A 621 -0.24 3.55 8.29
CA ALA A 621 0.82 4.51 7.94
C ALA A 621 1.65 4.08 6.73
N ASN A 622 1.85 2.77 6.57
CA ASN A 622 2.63 2.19 5.47
C ASN A 622 1.90 2.16 4.13
N ARG A 623 0.92 3.04 3.95
CA ARG A 623 0.03 3.07 2.79
C ARG A 623 -0.28 4.49 2.40
N GLY A 624 -0.09 4.83 1.13
CA GLY A 624 -0.39 6.17 0.65
C GLY A 624 -1.87 6.53 0.77
N LYS A 625 -2.18 7.76 1.20
CA LYS A 625 -3.55 8.33 1.17
C LYS A 625 -3.75 9.33 0.04
N GLN A 626 -2.71 9.54 -0.77
CA GLN A 626 -2.69 10.55 -1.83
C GLN A 626 -3.60 10.12 -2.99
N PRO A 627 -4.26 11.08 -3.66
CA PRO A 627 -5.14 10.82 -4.80
C PRO A 627 -4.38 10.48 -6.10
N VAL A 628 -3.52 9.46 -6.04
CA VAL A 628 -2.66 8.94 -7.11
C VAL A 628 -2.86 7.43 -7.15
N TRP A 629 -3.55 6.91 -8.16
CA TRP A 629 -4.02 5.51 -8.17
C TRP A 629 -2.95 4.45 -7.84
N TYR A 630 -1.72 4.59 -8.35
CA TYR A 630 -0.65 3.61 -8.09
C TYR A 630 0.02 3.76 -6.72
N LEU A 631 -0.34 4.78 -5.93
CA LEU A 631 0.11 4.98 -4.54
C LEU A 631 -1.05 4.92 -3.53
N TYR A 632 -2.30 4.91 -4.01
CA TYR A 632 -3.47 5.02 -3.16
C TYR A 632 -3.73 3.70 -2.44
N ASN A 633 -3.53 3.69 -1.13
CA ASN A 633 -3.63 2.55 -0.22
C ASN A 633 -2.82 1.30 -0.60
N THR A 634 -1.86 1.45 -1.50
CA THR A 634 -0.83 0.44 -1.81
C THR A 634 0.19 0.36 -0.68
N ASP A 635 0.83 -0.78 -0.49
CA ASP A 635 1.89 -0.91 0.51
C ASP A 635 3.15 -0.11 0.11
N VAL A 636 3.83 0.44 1.12
CA VAL A 636 5.12 1.12 1.01
C VAL A 636 6.17 0.28 1.72
N ARG A 637 7.34 0.09 1.07
CA ARG A 637 8.47 -0.69 1.61
C ARG A 637 9.70 0.19 1.80
N GLY A 638 10.84 -0.38 2.18
CA GLY A 638 12.08 0.37 2.45
C GLY A 638 12.61 1.20 1.27
N GLY A 639 12.15 0.91 0.05
CA GLY A 639 12.40 1.72 -1.14
C GLY A 639 11.51 2.95 -1.31
N GLY A 640 10.63 3.24 -0.35
CA GLY A 640 9.68 4.36 -0.38
C GLY A 640 8.66 4.25 -1.51
N ASP A 641 7.96 5.35 -1.78
CA ASP A 641 6.91 5.41 -2.80
C ASP A 641 7.43 5.49 -4.26
N THR A 642 8.76 5.50 -4.48
CA THR A 642 9.38 5.52 -5.83
C THR A 642 9.72 4.14 -6.39
N GLU A 643 9.68 3.09 -5.57
CA GLU A 643 10.01 1.73 -5.96
C GLU A 643 8.76 0.86 -6.08
N TRP A 644 8.60 -0.12 -5.19
CA TRP A 644 7.52 -1.09 -5.15
C TRP A 644 6.27 -0.45 -4.57
N ASN A 645 5.16 -0.46 -5.30
CA ASN A 645 3.88 0.08 -4.85
C ASN A 645 2.83 -1.03 -4.67
N THR A 646 1.88 -1.20 -5.60
CA THR A 646 0.87 -2.27 -5.48
C THR A 646 1.54 -3.65 -5.54
N SER A 647 1.58 -4.37 -4.41
CA SER A 647 2.11 -5.73 -4.30
C SER A 647 1.11 -6.67 -3.59
N TYR A 648 1.51 -7.92 -3.36
CA TYR A 648 0.73 -8.89 -2.57
C TYR A 648 0.33 -8.37 -1.17
N MET A 649 1.17 -7.54 -0.53
CA MET A 649 0.86 -6.95 0.78
C MET A 649 -0.17 -5.82 0.72
N THR A 650 -0.53 -5.34 -0.48
CA THR A 650 -1.56 -4.31 -0.61
C THR A 650 -2.89 -4.82 -0.02
N GLN A 651 -3.34 -6.03 -0.34
CA GLN A 651 -4.56 -6.61 0.24
C GLN A 651 -4.27 -7.40 1.53
N LEU A 652 -3.26 -8.27 1.51
CA LEU A 652 -2.97 -9.16 2.63
C LEU A 652 -2.61 -8.38 3.90
N GLY A 653 -1.67 -7.45 3.79
CA GLY A 653 -1.24 -6.61 4.91
C GLY A 653 -2.29 -5.59 5.36
N ALA A 654 -3.47 -5.51 4.72
CA ALA A 654 -4.56 -4.63 5.12
C ALA A 654 -5.57 -5.34 6.05
N TYR A 655 -5.43 -6.65 6.28
CA TYR A 655 -6.24 -7.41 7.23
C TYR A 655 -6.28 -6.77 8.63
N PRO A 656 -5.15 -6.29 9.22
CA PRO A 656 -5.19 -5.60 10.51
C PRO A 656 -6.16 -4.40 10.53
N LEU A 657 -6.31 -3.67 9.42
CA LEU A 657 -7.22 -2.53 9.33
C LEU A 657 -8.68 -2.96 9.32
N LEU A 658 -9.02 -4.01 8.56
CA LEU A 658 -10.37 -4.58 8.54
C LEU A 658 -10.79 -5.00 9.95
N ASP A 659 -9.99 -5.89 10.53
CA ASP A 659 -10.31 -6.59 11.76
C ASP A 659 -10.32 -5.61 12.96
N TYR A 660 -9.27 -4.81 13.13
CA TYR A 660 -9.19 -3.86 14.25
C TYR A 660 -10.29 -2.79 14.19
N THR A 661 -10.65 -2.34 13.00
CA THR A 661 -11.68 -1.31 12.85
C THR A 661 -13.08 -1.88 13.03
N LEU A 662 -13.42 -2.98 12.34
CA LEU A 662 -14.79 -3.46 12.23
C LEU A 662 -15.11 -4.61 13.19
N ASP A 663 -14.17 -5.53 13.44
CA ASP A 663 -14.40 -6.67 14.33
C ASP A 663 -14.00 -6.37 15.79
N GLU A 664 -13.03 -5.48 16.03
CA GLU A 664 -12.63 -5.02 17.37
C GLU A 664 -13.22 -3.64 17.75
N GLY A 665 -13.93 -2.98 16.83
CA GLY A 665 -14.79 -1.84 17.15
C GLY A 665 -14.10 -0.47 17.20
N HIS A 666 -12.87 -0.32 16.69
CA HIS A 666 -12.18 0.96 16.58
C HIS A 666 -12.65 1.76 15.35
N LEU A 667 -13.95 2.07 15.32
CA LEU A 667 -14.66 2.66 14.18
C LEU A 667 -14.19 4.08 13.83
N LYS A 668 -13.19 4.18 12.94
CA LYS A 668 -12.70 5.44 12.36
C LYS A 668 -12.97 5.48 10.85
N GLU A 669 -13.57 6.56 10.37
CA GLU A 669 -13.91 6.76 8.95
C GLU A 669 -12.72 6.49 8.02
N ASP A 670 -11.57 7.11 8.27
CA ASP A 670 -10.39 6.95 7.42
C ASP A 670 -9.77 5.55 7.48
N TRP A 671 -9.97 4.81 8.57
CA TRP A 671 -9.48 3.43 8.67
C TRP A 671 -10.35 2.48 7.84
N ILE A 672 -11.68 2.67 7.88
CA ILE A 672 -12.63 1.94 7.01
C ILE A 672 -12.32 2.23 5.54
N LEU A 673 -12.15 3.51 5.18
CA LEU A 673 -11.82 3.93 3.82
C LEU A 673 -10.44 3.45 3.38
N SER A 674 -9.45 3.42 4.28
CA SER A 674 -8.11 2.91 4.01
C SER A 674 -8.12 1.41 3.75
N TYR A 675 -8.81 0.63 4.58
CA TYR A 675 -8.98 -0.80 4.36
C TYR A 675 -9.63 -1.06 3.00
N TYR A 676 -10.78 -0.43 2.72
CA TYR A 676 -11.51 -0.69 1.49
C TYR A 676 -10.77 -0.18 0.25
N GLY A 677 -10.04 0.94 0.40
CA GLY A 677 -9.12 1.44 -0.62
C GLY A 677 -8.01 0.43 -0.92
N ALA A 678 -7.41 -0.19 0.09
CA ALA A 678 -6.40 -1.23 -0.08
C ALA A 678 -6.98 -2.49 -0.75
N PHE A 679 -8.21 -2.88 -0.36
CA PHE A 679 -8.94 -3.97 -0.99
C PHE A 679 -9.11 -3.75 -2.50
N LEU A 680 -9.50 -2.55 -2.93
CA LEU A 680 -9.64 -2.23 -4.35
C LEU A 680 -8.28 -2.06 -5.05
N SER A 681 -7.30 -1.41 -4.41
CA SER A 681 -6.00 -1.16 -5.02
C SER A 681 -5.19 -2.42 -5.28
N GLY A 682 -5.36 -3.49 -4.52
CA GLY A 682 -4.71 -4.77 -4.82
C GLY A 682 -5.10 -5.34 -6.19
N TRP A 683 -6.28 -4.99 -6.73
CA TRP A 683 -6.70 -5.39 -8.07
C TRP A 683 -6.02 -4.61 -9.20
N LEU A 684 -5.18 -3.62 -8.91
CA LEU A 684 -4.41 -2.90 -9.94
C LEU A 684 -3.48 -3.84 -10.73
N ILE A 685 -3.01 -4.93 -10.12
CA ILE A 685 -2.16 -5.91 -10.83
C ILE A 685 -2.96 -6.84 -11.76
N TYR A 686 -4.29 -6.88 -11.67
CA TYR A 686 -5.14 -7.60 -12.62
C TYR A 686 -5.23 -6.86 -13.96
N ASN A 687 -5.19 -7.58 -15.08
CA ASN A 687 -5.24 -7.02 -16.43
C ASN A 687 -6.67 -6.61 -16.86
N SER A 688 -7.28 -5.70 -16.09
CA SER A 688 -8.63 -5.17 -16.32
C SER A 688 -8.76 -4.57 -17.72
N GLY A 689 -9.69 -5.10 -18.53
CA GLY A 689 -9.94 -4.60 -19.88
C GLY A 689 -8.73 -4.64 -20.83
N GLY A 690 -7.70 -5.43 -20.51
CA GLY A 690 -6.45 -5.46 -21.28
C GLY A 690 -5.55 -4.23 -21.08
N TYR A 691 -5.72 -3.47 -19.99
CA TYR A 691 -4.96 -2.23 -19.76
C TYR A 691 -3.44 -2.45 -19.74
N TRP A 692 -2.96 -3.50 -19.07
CA TRP A 692 -1.54 -3.86 -19.08
C TRP A 692 -1.15 -4.45 -20.42
N ASN A 693 -1.93 -5.43 -20.89
CA ASN A 693 -1.69 -6.10 -22.16
C ASN A 693 -3.01 -6.51 -22.84
N ALA A 694 -3.26 -5.97 -24.03
CA ALA A 694 -4.52 -6.17 -24.74
C ALA A 694 -4.61 -7.49 -25.53
N ASP A 695 -3.57 -8.34 -25.50
CA ASP A 695 -3.62 -9.65 -26.16
C ASP A 695 -4.69 -10.52 -25.47
N PRO A 696 -5.64 -11.13 -26.22
CA PRO A 696 -6.70 -11.95 -25.64
C PRO A 696 -6.19 -13.12 -24.78
N LYS A 697 -4.98 -13.61 -25.03
CA LYS A 697 -4.35 -14.65 -24.19
C LYS A 697 -4.04 -14.19 -22.77
N ASN A 698 -4.09 -12.89 -22.50
CA ASN A 698 -3.87 -12.31 -21.18
C ASN A 698 -5.19 -11.86 -20.51
N SER A 699 -6.35 -12.25 -21.05
CA SER A 699 -7.65 -12.00 -20.42
C SER A 699 -7.77 -12.85 -19.14
N GLY A 700 -7.81 -12.22 -17.97
CA GLY A 700 -7.75 -12.91 -16.68
C GLY A 700 -6.34 -13.05 -16.08
N ALA A 701 -5.31 -12.56 -16.78
CA ALA A 701 -3.93 -12.58 -16.26
C ALA A 701 -3.70 -11.48 -15.21
N THR A 702 -2.68 -11.70 -14.38
CA THR A 702 -2.19 -10.75 -13.38
C THR A 702 -0.71 -10.44 -13.64
N GLY A 703 -0.29 -9.24 -13.28
CA GLY A 703 1.10 -8.90 -13.02
C GLY A 703 1.47 -9.11 -11.56
N TRP A 704 2.75 -8.95 -11.22
CA TRP A 704 3.27 -9.21 -9.88
C TRP A 704 3.18 -7.93 -9.04
N ILE A 705 3.68 -6.83 -9.58
CA ILE A 705 3.81 -5.58 -8.85
C ILE A 705 3.76 -4.37 -9.78
N THR A 706 3.21 -3.24 -9.31
CA THR A 706 3.30 -1.96 -10.01
C THR A 706 4.40 -1.08 -9.43
N MET A 707 5.15 -0.38 -10.29
CA MET A 707 6.20 0.57 -9.94
C MET A 707 5.93 1.94 -10.55
N GLY A 708 5.75 2.94 -9.69
CA GLY A 708 5.45 4.32 -10.07
C GLY A 708 6.51 4.95 -10.97
N LYS A 709 7.80 4.61 -10.78
CA LYS A 709 8.91 5.14 -11.59
C LYS A 709 8.80 4.84 -13.09
N TRP A 710 8.11 3.76 -13.47
CA TRP A 710 7.96 3.31 -14.86
C TRP A 710 6.52 3.38 -15.36
N ILE A 711 5.60 3.97 -14.58
CA ILE A 711 4.16 3.92 -14.85
C ILE A 711 3.75 4.66 -16.14
N ASN A 712 4.57 5.62 -16.57
CA ASN A 712 4.37 6.36 -17.81
C ASN A 712 5.18 5.78 -18.99
N GLU A 713 5.93 4.70 -18.81
CA GLU A 713 6.67 4.05 -19.88
C GLU A 713 5.77 3.10 -20.66
N THR A 714 5.36 3.51 -21.87
CA THR A 714 4.31 2.83 -22.64
C THR A 714 4.79 1.65 -23.46
N ASN A 715 6.10 1.54 -23.72
CA ASN A 715 6.66 0.40 -24.43
C ASN A 715 7.00 -0.68 -23.41
N ALA A 716 6.48 -1.90 -23.59
CA ALA A 716 7.06 -3.07 -22.96
C ALA A 716 8.56 -3.06 -23.28
N ALA A 717 9.43 -3.08 -22.27
CA ALA A 717 10.84 -3.23 -22.52
C ALA A 717 11.04 -4.63 -23.09
N VAL A 718 11.03 -4.76 -24.43
CA VAL A 718 11.52 -5.97 -25.10
C VAL A 718 13.04 -5.94 -24.89
N PHE A 719 13.49 -6.62 -23.85
CA PHE A 719 14.89 -6.72 -23.47
C PHE A 719 15.73 -7.09 -24.68
N LYS A 720 16.74 -6.25 -24.98
CA LYS A 720 17.84 -6.68 -25.85
C LYS A 720 18.72 -7.64 -25.05
N ASP A 721 19.56 -8.43 -25.72
CA ASP A 721 20.44 -9.39 -25.01
C ASP A 721 21.35 -8.74 -23.96
N ASP A 722 21.70 -7.46 -24.13
CA ASP A 722 22.46 -6.67 -23.15
C ASP A 722 21.64 -6.28 -21.89
N ASP A 723 20.30 -6.30 -21.98
CA ASP A 723 19.38 -5.94 -20.89
C ASP A 723 19.09 -7.11 -19.96
N LYS A 724 19.30 -8.36 -20.42
CA LYS A 724 19.21 -9.60 -19.60
C LYS A 724 20.10 -9.60 -18.37
N LYS A 725 21.15 -8.76 -18.35
CA LYS A 725 22.07 -8.60 -17.21
C LYS A 725 21.80 -7.33 -16.38
N LYS A 726 20.88 -6.45 -16.81
CA LYS A 726 20.70 -5.11 -16.24
C LYS A 726 19.34 -4.92 -15.56
N MET A 727 18.33 -5.71 -15.91
CA MET A 727 17.01 -5.61 -15.32
C MET A 727 16.41 -6.99 -15.13
N TRP A 728 16.04 -7.27 -13.88
CA TRP A 728 15.70 -8.59 -13.38
C TRP A 728 14.24 -9.01 -13.65
N MET A 729 13.34 -8.11 -14.08
CA MET A 729 11.95 -8.47 -14.40
C MET A 729 11.37 -7.72 -15.61
N PRO A 730 10.54 -8.39 -16.43
CA PRO A 730 9.78 -7.75 -17.48
C PRO A 730 8.66 -6.86 -16.94
N TYR A 731 8.40 -5.73 -17.58
CA TYR A 731 7.28 -4.85 -17.23
C TYR A 731 6.60 -4.23 -18.45
N VAL A 732 5.34 -3.85 -18.27
CA VAL A 732 4.50 -3.12 -19.22
C VAL A 732 3.78 -2.00 -18.47
N LYS A 733 3.98 -0.73 -18.87
CA LYS A 733 3.38 0.44 -18.20
C LYS A 733 3.64 0.47 -16.68
N GLY A 734 4.85 0.10 -16.27
CA GLY A 734 5.26 0.00 -14.87
C GLY A 734 4.68 -1.19 -14.09
N CYS A 735 3.86 -2.05 -14.70
CA CYS A 735 3.42 -3.31 -14.09
C CYS A 735 4.37 -4.45 -14.50
N VAL A 736 4.95 -5.16 -13.53
CA VAL A 736 5.75 -6.36 -13.80
C VAL A 736 4.87 -7.41 -14.44
N SER A 737 5.24 -7.87 -15.63
CA SER A 737 4.36 -8.66 -16.49
C SER A 737 4.28 -10.14 -16.15
N LEU A 738 5.03 -10.57 -15.13
CA LEU A 738 4.95 -11.90 -14.55
C LEU A 738 3.85 -11.91 -13.49
N SER A 739 3.11 -13.01 -13.33
CA SER A 739 2.09 -13.13 -12.28
C SER A 739 2.68 -13.16 -10.86
N GLY A 740 3.88 -13.74 -10.68
CA GLY A 740 4.64 -13.67 -9.44
C GLY A 740 3.84 -14.05 -8.20
N GLU A 741 3.93 -13.21 -7.17
CA GLU A 741 3.26 -13.40 -5.86
C GLU A 741 1.82 -12.89 -5.83
N ALA A 742 1.22 -12.50 -6.97
CA ALA A 742 -0.12 -11.90 -7.00
C ALA A 742 -1.17 -12.71 -6.24
N GLY A 743 -1.12 -14.04 -6.35
CA GLY A 743 -2.06 -14.95 -5.69
C GLY A 743 -2.04 -14.87 -4.16
N ILE A 744 -0.93 -14.46 -3.53
CA ILE A 744 -0.84 -14.23 -2.08
C ILE A 744 -1.69 -13.01 -1.67
N GLY A 745 -1.64 -11.94 -2.48
CA GLY A 745 -2.49 -10.76 -2.26
C GLY A 745 -3.96 -11.08 -2.49
N LEU A 746 -4.27 -11.83 -3.55
CA LEU A 746 -5.64 -12.24 -3.86
C LEU A 746 -6.22 -13.21 -2.84
N PHE A 747 -5.40 -14.07 -2.22
CA PHE A 747 -5.77 -14.83 -1.03
C PHE A 747 -6.22 -13.91 0.11
N GLY A 748 -5.43 -12.87 0.42
CA GLY A 748 -5.82 -11.81 1.35
C GLY A 748 -7.12 -11.08 0.94
N ALA A 749 -7.33 -10.86 -0.35
CA ALA A 749 -8.53 -10.23 -0.89
C ALA A 749 -9.79 -11.05 -0.61
N LEU A 750 -9.78 -12.35 -0.91
CA LEU A 750 -10.91 -13.24 -0.67
C LEU A 750 -11.26 -13.30 0.82
N ARG A 751 -10.23 -13.41 1.66
CA ARG A 751 -10.36 -13.42 3.11
C ARG A 751 -10.85 -12.13 3.73
N SER A 752 -10.74 -11.02 3.02
CA SER A 752 -11.18 -9.71 3.50
C SER A 752 -12.40 -9.15 2.76
N ALA A 753 -12.84 -9.75 1.65
CA ALA A 753 -13.98 -9.29 0.86
C ALA A 753 -15.26 -9.15 1.70
N CYS A 754 -15.76 -7.93 1.82
CA CYS A 754 -17.00 -7.63 2.53
C CYS A 754 -17.66 -6.36 2.01
N SER A 755 -18.96 -6.28 2.20
CA SER A 755 -19.78 -5.09 1.99
C SER A 755 -19.89 -4.30 3.29
N ILE A 756 -19.73 -2.97 3.24
CA ILE A 756 -19.78 -2.11 4.43
C ILE A 756 -20.75 -0.97 4.19
N VAL A 757 -21.77 -0.87 5.05
CA VAL A 757 -22.63 0.31 5.18
C VAL A 757 -22.07 1.18 6.30
N MET A 758 -21.80 2.45 6.00
CA MET A 758 -21.27 3.42 6.98
C MET A 758 -21.89 4.81 6.81
N ASP A 759 -21.80 5.63 7.86
CA ASP A 759 -22.11 7.05 7.80
C ASP A 759 -20.81 7.83 7.57
N HIS A 760 -20.71 8.49 6.42
CA HIS A 760 -19.56 9.29 6.03
C HIS A 760 -19.80 10.77 6.35
N SER A 761 -18.80 11.44 6.93
CA SER A 761 -18.81 12.81 7.44
C SER A 761 -19.35 13.87 6.45
N VAL A 762 -19.06 13.70 5.16
CA VAL A 762 -19.58 14.54 4.06
C VAL A 762 -20.82 13.97 3.36
N LEU A 763 -20.82 12.67 3.02
CA LEU A 763 -21.80 12.09 2.09
C LEU A 763 -23.09 11.65 2.78
N GLY A 764 -23.07 11.42 4.11
CA GLY A 764 -24.10 10.72 4.85
C GLY A 764 -23.95 9.20 4.70
N ARG A 765 -25.06 8.48 4.70
CA ARG A 765 -25.11 7.02 4.49
C ARG A 765 -24.50 6.63 3.14
N VAL A 766 -23.50 5.75 3.15
CA VAL A 766 -22.83 5.21 1.95
C VAL A 766 -22.60 3.70 2.06
N GLY A 767 -22.46 3.05 0.91
CA GLY A 767 -22.01 1.66 0.80
C GLY A 767 -20.62 1.57 0.19
N LEU A 768 -19.75 0.78 0.80
CA LEU A 768 -18.48 0.32 0.24
C LEU A 768 -18.63 -1.14 -0.14
N GLY A 769 -18.43 -1.48 -1.40
CA GLY A 769 -18.68 -2.85 -1.89
C GLY A 769 -20.15 -3.23 -1.91
N CYS A 770 -21.07 -2.28 -1.76
CA CYS A 770 -22.50 -2.51 -1.89
C CYS A 770 -23.23 -1.25 -2.37
N MET A 771 -24.40 -1.45 -2.97
CA MET A 771 -25.35 -0.37 -3.18
C MET A 771 -26.22 -0.21 -1.94
N VAL A 772 -26.43 1.04 -1.52
CA VAL A 772 -27.35 1.40 -0.45
C VAL A 772 -28.40 2.36 -1.03
N SER A 773 -29.68 2.03 -0.85
CA SER A 773 -30.82 2.85 -1.25
C SER A 773 -31.96 2.70 -0.25
N ASN A 774 -33.01 3.51 -0.38
CA ASN A 774 -34.22 3.39 0.44
C ASN A 774 -35.43 3.07 -0.46
N GLU A 775 -36.27 2.13 -0.02
CA GLU A 775 -37.60 1.84 -0.56
C GLU A 775 -38.64 2.15 0.53
N GLY A 776 -39.18 3.37 0.54
CA GLY A 776 -40.03 3.83 1.64
C GLY A 776 -39.21 4.07 2.91
N GLU A 777 -39.56 3.37 3.99
CA GLU A 777 -38.83 3.40 5.28
C GLU A 777 -37.79 2.27 5.40
N GLU A 778 -37.69 1.38 4.41
CA GLU A 778 -36.73 0.29 4.41
C GLU A 778 -35.43 0.70 3.72
N GLU A 779 -34.29 0.43 4.37
CA GLU A 779 -32.98 0.51 3.74
C GLU A 779 -32.69 -0.79 2.99
N ILE A 780 -32.21 -0.64 1.76
CA ILE A 780 -31.91 -1.73 0.84
C ILE A 780 -30.41 -1.78 0.62
N ILE A 781 -29.82 -2.94 0.87
CA ILE A 781 -28.39 -3.21 0.69
C ILE A 781 -28.25 -4.32 -0.33
N VAL A 782 -27.47 -4.07 -1.39
CA VAL A 782 -27.13 -5.07 -2.42
C VAL A 782 -25.61 -5.23 -2.44
N PRO A 783 -25.07 -6.34 -1.89
CA PRO A 783 -23.64 -6.64 -1.90
C PRO A 783 -23.05 -6.76 -3.30
N GLN A 784 -21.84 -6.23 -3.47
CA GLN A 784 -21.05 -6.15 -4.71
C GLN A 784 -19.54 -6.28 -4.43
N ASP A 785 -19.16 -6.79 -3.25
CA ASP A 785 -17.76 -6.92 -2.82
C ASP A 785 -16.99 -8.06 -3.52
N GLY A 786 -17.67 -8.83 -4.37
CA GLY A 786 -17.11 -9.91 -5.16
C GLY A 786 -17.51 -11.30 -4.65
N LEU A 787 -17.61 -11.47 -3.32
CA LEU A 787 -18.08 -12.72 -2.71
C LEU A 787 -19.49 -12.60 -2.16
N SER A 788 -19.87 -11.42 -1.67
CA SER A 788 -21.20 -11.14 -1.13
C SER A 788 -21.57 -12.04 0.07
N MET A 789 -20.58 -12.47 0.84
CA MET A 789 -20.79 -13.39 1.97
C MET A 789 -20.85 -12.70 3.33
N ARG A 790 -20.36 -11.45 3.41
CA ARG A 790 -20.21 -10.70 4.66
C ARG A 790 -20.66 -9.27 4.45
N VAL A 791 -21.61 -8.84 5.28
CA VAL A 791 -22.12 -7.46 5.24
C VAL A 791 -22.03 -6.86 6.63
N TYR A 792 -21.28 -5.76 6.75
CA TYR A 792 -21.20 -4.93 7.94
C TYR A 792 -22.19 -3.77 7.81
N HIS A 793 -23.00 -3.57 8.84
CA HIS A 793 -23.82 -2.40 8.99
C HIS A 793 -23.34 -1.58 10.19
N VAL A 794 -22.32 -0.73 9.96
CA VAL A 794 -21.66 0.05 11.00
C VAL A 794 -22.65 0.91 11.81
N PRO A 795 -23.60 1.64 11.21
CA PRO A 795 -24.51 2.50 12.00
C PRO A 795 -25.48 1.75 12.93
N GLN A 796 -25.73 0.47 12.69
CA GLN A 796 -26.60 -0.37 13.53
C GLN A 796 -25.81 -1.43 14.30
N HIS A 797 -24.48 -1.38 14.26
CA HIS A 797 -23.56 -2.22 15.02
C HIS A 797 -23.77 -3.73 14.85
N TRP A 798 -24.10 -4.20 13.63
CA TRP A 798 -24.18 -5.62 13.34
C TRP A 798 -23.45 -5.97 12.05
N LYS A 799 -23.00 -7.22 11.98
CA LYS A 799 -22.42 -7.88 10.83
C LYS A 799 -23.22 -9.16 10.58
N VAL A 800 -23.45 -9.50 9.33
CA VAL A 800 -24.01 -10.80 8.94
C VAL A 800 -23.04 -11.55 8.05
N GLU A 801 -22.89 -12.85 8.30
CA GLU A 801 -22.05 -13.76 7.52
C GLU A 801 -22.83 -15.03 7.17
N ILE A 802 -22.64 -15.55 5.96
CA ILE A 802 -23.15 -16.85 5.53
C ILE A 802 -21.99 -17.82 5.27
N SER A 803 -22.08 -19.08 5.72
CA SER A 803 -20.96 -20.04 5.62
C SER A 803 -20.80 -20.70 4.24
N ALA A 804 -21.85 -20.66 3.41
CA ALA A 804 -21.86 -21.11 2.03
C ALA A 804 -22.93 -20.36 1.22
N GLY A 805 -22.63 -20.05 -0.04
CA GLY A 805 -23.53 -19.25 -0.88
C GLY A 805 -23.15 -17.78 -0.95
N GLU A 806 -24.13 -16.94 -1.26
CA GLU A 806 -23.99 -15.48 -1.34
C GLU A 806 -25.27 -14.77 -0.90
N ILE A 807 -25.11 -13.61 -0.26
CA ILE A 807 -26.19 -12.68 0.09
C ILE A 807 -26.48 -11.79 -1.11
N GLN A 808 -27.70 -11.86 -1.63
CA GLN A 808 -28.14 -11.12 -2.81
C GLN A 808 -28.69 -9.74 -2.45
N LYS A 809 -29.46 -9.66 -1.37
CA LYS A 809 -30.14 -8.44 -0.94
C LYS A 809 -30.45 -8.51 0.54
N ILE A 810 -30.31 -7.37 1.22
CA ILE A 810 -30.78 -7.19 2.59
C ILE A 810 -31.78 -6.02 2.59
N ARG A 811 -32.94 -6.22 3.22
CA ARG A 811 -33.90 -5.16 3.56
C ARG A 811 -33.88 -4.93 5.06
N VAL A 812 -33.67 -3.70 5.47
CA VAL A 812 -33.59 -3.32 6.87
C VAL A 812 -34.74 -2.37 7.17
N SER A 813 -35.73 -2.85 7.93
CA SER A 813 -36.84 -2.04 8.45
C SER A 813 -36.60 -1.69 9.92
N ASP A 814 -37.49 -0.93 10.55
CA ASP A 814 -37.39 -0.60 11.98
C ASP A 814 -37.47 -1.83 12.90
N THR A 815 -38.11 -2.92 12.46
CA THR A 815 -38.38 -4.10 13.30
C THR A 815 -37.73 -5.39 12.80
N THR A 816 -37.36 -5.46 11.52
CA THR A 816 -36.89 -6.69 10.90
C THR A 816 -35.73 -6.47 9.93
N ILE A 817 -34.92 -7.50 9.76
CA ILE A 817 -33.94 -7.64 8.69
C ILE A 817 -34.38 -8.82 7.82
N GLU A 818 -34.62 -8.57 6.53
CA GLU A 818 -34.91 -9.60 5.55
C GLU A 818 -33.71 -9.81 4.64
N ILE A 819 -33.24 -11.05 4.54
CA ILE A 819 -32.09 -11.44 3.73
C ILE A 819 -32.57 -12.35 2.62
N GLN A 820 -32.16 -12.03 1.40
CA GLN A 820 -32.27 -12.91 0.25
C GLN A 820 -30.88 -13.47 -0.06
N ALA A 821 -30.75 -14.79 -0.14
CA ALA A 821 -29.47 -15.46 -0.38
C ALA A 821 -29.62 -16.59 -1.41
N ASN A 822 -28.53 -16.91 -2.10
CA ASN A 822 -28.37 -18.18 -2.82
C ASN A 822 -27.44 -19.06 -1.97
N VAL A 823 -27.80 -20.32 -1.74
CA VAL A 823 -27.02 -21.28 -0.95
C VAL A 823 -26.70 -22.49 -1.82
N TRP A 824 -25.41 -22.84 -1.90
CA TRP A 824 -24.91 -23.94 -2.72
C TRP A 824 -23.86 -24.77 -1.98
N GLY A 825 -23.67 -26.00 -2.44
CA GLY A 825 -22.57 -26.88 -2.01
C GLY A 825 -22.81 -27.62 -0.71
N CYS A 826 -23.75 -27.18 0.15
CA CYS A 826 -24.14 -27.91 1.35
C CYS A 826 -25.61 -27.68 1.73
N GLU A 827 -26.16 -28.63 2.48
CA GLU A 827 -27.40 -28.45 3.22
C GLU A 827 -27.11 -27.82 4.59
N GLY A 828 -27.97 -26.90 5.01
CA GLY A 828 -27.90 -26.28 6.33
C GLY A 828 -26.76 -25.28 6.53
N ALA A 829 -26.47 -24.44 5.53
CA ALA A 829 -25.51 -23.35 5.65
C ALA A 829 -25.82 -22.46 6.86
N GLU A 830 -24.79 -21.98 7.55
CA GLU A 830 -24.97 -21.17 8.75
C GLU A 830 -25.03 -19.69 8.37
N LEU A 831 -26.11 -19.01 8.77
CA LEU A 831 -26.22 -17.56 8.74
C LEU A 831 -26.03 -17.04 10.16
N SER A 832 -24.99 -16.24 10.36
CA SER A 832 -24.58 -15.71 11.67
C SER A 832 -24.65 -14.20 11.69
N PHE A 833 -25.37 -13.64 12.65
CA PHE A 833 -25.32 -12.23 13.01
C PHE A 833 -24.38 -12.03 14.18
N LEU A 834 -23.41 -11.15 14.02
CA LEU A 834 -22.45 -10.77 15.04
C LEU A 834 -22.57 -9.28 15.35
N SER A 835 -22.21 -8.88 16.57
CA SER A 835 -22.11 -7.47 16.93
C SER A 835 -20.85 -6.84 16.33
N ILE A 836 -20.95 -5.60 15.87
CA ILE A 836 -19.77 -4.73 15.75
C ILE A 836 -19.57 -4.11 17.14
N PRO A 837 -18.54 -4.52 17.90
CA PRO A 837 -18.39 -4.09 19.28
C PRO A 837 -18.09 -2.60 19.37
N LYS A 838 -18.28 -2.04 20.57
CA LYS A 838 -17.66 -0.76 20.93
C LYS A 838 -16.21 -1.01 21.36
N GLU A 839 -15.37 0.00 21.24
CA GLU A 839 -13.97 -0.06 21.70
C GLU A 839 -13.88 -0.63 23.14
N GLY A 840 -13.06 -1.67 23.30
CA GLY A 840 -12.87 -2.40 24.56
C GLY A 840 -13.91 -3.50 24.84
N GLN A 841 -14.88 -3.73 23.95
CA GLN A 841 -15.82 -4.85 24.03
C GLN A 841 -15.46 -5.94 23.03
N LYS A 842 -15.81 -7.19 23.35
CA LYS A 842 -15.65 -8.31 22.42
C LYS A 842 -16.83 -8.40 21.47
N GLN A 843 -16.56 -8.82 20.24
CA GLN A 843 -17.60 -9.24 19.30
C GLN A 843 -18.39 -10.42 19.88
N GLN A 844 -19.72 -10.35 19.79
CA GLN A 844 -20.64 -11.38 20.26
C GLN A 844 -21.45 -11.95 19.09
N LEU A 845 -21.72 -13.26 19.12
CA LEU A 845 -22.73 -13.88 18.27
C LEU A 845 -24.12 -13.48 18.79
N LEU A 846 -24.86 -12.71 17.99
CA LEU A 846 -26.19 -12.21 18.35
C LEU A 846 -27.27 -13.23 18.02
N TYR A 847 -27.19 -13.82 16.83
CA TYR A 847 -28.16 -14.78 16.34
C TYR A 847 -27.52 -15.69 15.30
N GLN A 848 -27.86 -16.96 15.32
CA GLN A 848 -27.39 -17.94 14.34
C GLN A 848 -28.53 -18.85 13.92
N MET A 849 -28.58 -19.19 12.64
CA MET A 849 -29.55 -20.14 12.11
C MET A 849 -29.00 -20.93 10.94
N SER A 850 -29.59 -22.09 10.70
CA SER A 850 -29.32 -22.91 9.54
C SER A 850 -30.24 -22.51 8.38
N VAL A 851 -29.69 -22.50 7.17
CA VAL A 851 -30.33 -22.09 5.93
C VAL A 851 -30.21 -23.23 4.94
N ASP A 852 -31.36 -23.69 4.44
CA ASP A 852 -31.43 -24.79 3.48
C ASP A 852 -30.78 -24.39 2.14
N GLN A 853 -30.30 -25.41 1.41
CA GLN A 853 -29.78 -25.20 0.07
C GLN A 853 -30.87 -24.68 -0.88
N GLY A 854 -30.56 -23.67 -1.69
CA GLY A 854 -31.53 -23.15 -2.66
C GLY A 854 -31.16 -21.80 -3.25
N GLU A 855 -31.84 -21.43 -4.33
CA GLU A 855 -31.74 -20.10 -4.92
C GLU A 855 -32.79 -19.16 -4.32
N GLN A 856 -32.40 -17.91 -4.08
CA GLN A 856 -33.30 -16.85 -3.59
C GLN A 856 -34.03 -17.19 -2.28
N VAL A 857 -33.36 -17.92 -1.38
CA VAL A 857 -33.87 -18.23 -0.04
C VAL A 857 -34.11 -16.93 0.71
N SER A 858 -35.32 -16.77 1.24
CA SER A 858 -35.73 -15.57 1.98
C SER A 858 -35.78 -15.85 3.47
N ILE A 859 -35.04 -15.05 4.23
CA ILE A 859 -34.82 -15.22 5.67
C ILE A 859 -35.25 -13.93 6.35
N LYS A 860 -36.06 -14.03 7.41
CA LYS A 860 -36.56 -12.86 8.15
C LYS A 860 -36.18 -12.97 9.62
N VAL A 861 -35.42 -11.99 10.08
CA VAL A 861 -34.92 -11.90 11.47
C VAL A 861 -35.52 -10.67 12.15
N LYS A 862 -36.05 -10.84 13.36
CA LYS A 862 -36.53 -9.71 14.18
C LYS A 862 -35.35 -9.00 14.83
N LYS A 863 -35.31 -7.68 14.81
CA LYS A 863 -34.22 -6.89 15.41
C LYS A 863 -34.09 -7.07 16.93
N ASP A 864 -35.19 -7.41 17.62
CA ASP A 864 -35.15 -7.72 19.06
C ASP A 864 -34.27 -8.94 19.38
N LEU A 865 -33.97 -9.79 18.39
CA LEU A 865 -33.03 -10.91 18.52
C LEU A 865 -31.57 -10.48 18.32
N LEU A 866 -31.32 -9.28 17.82
CA LEU A 866 -30.00 -8.75 17.46
C LEU A 866 -29.46 -7.77 18.51
N VAL A 867 -29.86 -7.95 19.77
CA VAL A 867 -29.46 -7.09 20.88
C VAL A 867 -28.28 -7.74 21.62
N VAL A 868 -27.25 -6.95 21.91
CA VAL A 868 -26.11 -7.37 22.73
C VAL A 868 -26.60 -7.75 24.12
N ASN A 869 -26.37 -8.99 24.55
CA ASN A 869 -26.73 -9.45 25.89
C ASN A 869 -25.76 -8.81 26.89
N SER A 870 -26.25 -7.83 27.66
CA SER A 870 -25.45 -7.10 28.66
C SER A 870 -25.05 -7.93 29.90
N SER A 871 -25.25 -9.25 29.88
CA SER A 871 -24.96 -10.16 31.00
C SER A 871 -23.57 -10.80 30.95
N GLU A 872 -22.83 -10.62 29.87
CA GLU A 872 -21.45 -11.12 29.72
C GLU A 872 -20.53 -9.97 29.30
N SER A 873 -20.15 -9.14 30.28
CA SER A 873 -19.09 -8.13 30.16
C SER A 873 -17.92 -8.49 31.06
#